data_AF-A0A958VBU2-F1
#
_entry.id   AF-A0A958VBU2-F1
#
_cell.length_a   1.000
_cell.length_b   1.000
_cell.length_c   1.000
_cell.angle_alpha   90.00
_cell.angle_beta   90.00
_cell.angle_gamma   90.00
#
_symmetry.space_group_name_H-M   'P 1'
#
loop_
_entity.id
_entity.type
_entity.pdbx_description
1 polymer ?
#
loop_
_entity_poly.entity_id
_entity_poly.type
_entity_poly.pdbx_seq_one_letter_code
_entity_poly.pdbx_strand_id
1 'polypeptide(L)'
;MENVFLSIVIPVYNVEKYIKACLDSVLVAIANQSQYSYEILIIDDLGTDKSMQKVSKFAEKHPSLIKIIQHTENKGLGGARNTGIKESKGQFIQFIDSDDWIHPNCYKNLLPEAELNPKKIQVFGLEAVKKGKKVWDFKLPKNKVISSDKALDMLCRDEMIVSACNKIFPKFLFEGNSFREKMIYEDLDLIPVLFENSNGAVLNTKRYYFYRQDGVSLTRTATSDKHIQDGFSATKNLWKSLNSERAKGNVLLNRWAYFLRKWHLSATQLTDVLEKMILEFQSIHIQSYDPDQGQLFLRSLNDLEEKIPKSIIIALKRAFLEACYLNDQTKKIFSIISPVYNNEAHLERFIHSIDFRFKDFFEIILVDDLSEDQSFELMKELARKHPEIQVIQVPEKGGAGGARNFGLEKATGHFILFLDSDDWVSDDFFEEIVDSIIVNCDSDMILYGFDVVDEQGEISWSSTKINNLPFFNYSGEQVFSMFLDEIINPSPWNKVIKHSLLKDEKMRFPKHIHHQDLAFIPYLFHISDTVSLIKKPLYKYFINDQGITQTATQKHIDSIFQAVDHLINLVEHSGKESEHDQLIKMALLNFNYNLQLRKEAYSDEQIINFKEQLVDAFKKYEVTVEHIIYNFHGRQLFSTLKFEFDSRGLDFSLSEALLSVNIDQLIEQFAAICSQMDLTLANNGSPMAYSSSIETNNLKDALAWYSRTYDHLPKWYLKPGGVFRRKPFNKLKKKK
;
A
#
# COMPACT_ATOMS: atom_id res chain seq x y z
N MET A 1 -38.47 26.94 29.00
CA MET A 1 -38.36 25.48 29.05
C MET A 1 -36.96 25.17 29.52
N GLU A 2 -36.80 24.45 30.63
CA GLU A 2 -35.46 24.01 31.06
C GLU A 2 -34.83 23.20 29.93
N ASN A 3 -33.65 23.63 29.47
CA ASN A 3 -32.97 23.03 28.33
C ASN A 3 -32.23 21.78 28.84
N VAL A 4 -32.75 20.59 28.56
CA VAL A 4 -32.12 19.33 28.99
C VAL A 4 -30.75 19.23 28.32
N PHE A 5 -29.70 18.95 29.10
CA PHE A 5 -28.35 18.83 28.56
C PHE A 5 -28.11 17.43 27.99
N LEU A 6 -28.43 16.39 28.77
CA LEU A 6 -28.24 14.99 28.39
C LEU A 6 -29.51 14.16 28.54
N SER A 7 -29.92 13.50 27.47
CA SER A 7 -30.91 12.42 27.50
C SER A 7 -30.21 11.06 27.59
N ILE A 8 -30.51 10.31 28.64
CA ILE A 8 -29.98 8.95 28.84
C ILE A 8 -31.06 7.96 28.41
N VAL A 9 -30.81 7.24 27.33
CA VAL A 9 -31.75 6.27 26.75
C VAL A 9 -31.35 4.86 27.17
N ILE A 10 -32.27 4.15 27.81
CA ILE A 10 -32.07 2.80 28.34
C ILE A 10 -33.16 1.86 27.78
N PRO A 11 -32.85 1.10 26.71
CA PRO A 11 -33.72 0.03 26.23
C PRO A 11 -33.82 -1.12 27.23
N VAL A 12 -35.04 -1.61 27.49
CA VAL A 12 -35.30 -2.68 28.47
C VAL A 12 -36.02 -3.84 27.81
N TYR A 13 -35.37 -5.01 27.84
CA TYR A 13 -35.94 -6.29 27.40
C TYR A 13 -35.28 -7.44 28.17
N ASN A 14 -36.02 -8.10 29.08
CA ASN A 14 -35.56 -9.30 29.79
C ASN A 14 -34.25 -9.17 30.59
N VAL A 15 -34.12 -8.10 31.39
CA VAL A 15 -32.92 -7.74 32.16
C VAL A 15 -33.17 -7.67 33.67
N GLU A 16 -34.14 -8.43 34.20
CA GLU A 16 -34.60 -8.32 35.59
C GLU A 16 -33.44 -8.39 36.60
N LYS A 17 -32.45 -9.24 36.31
CA LYS A 17 -31.28 -9.46 37.17
C LYS A 17 -30.36 -8.24 37.25
N TYR A 18 -30.36 -7.39 36.24
CA TYR A 18 -29.30 -6.41 36.01
C TYR A 18 -29.78 -4.95 36.06
N ILE A 19 -31.03 -4.69 35.67
CA ILE A 19 -31.59 -3.33 35.53
C ILE A 19 -31.44 -2.45 36.77
N LYS A 20 -31.52 -3.04 37.97
CA LYS A 20 -31.31 -2.29 39.23
C LYS A 20 -29.91 -1.68 39.30
N ALA A 21 -28.88 -2.46 38.99
CA ALA A 21 -27.49 -2.00 39.05
C ALA A 21 -27.22 -0.93 37.98
N CYS A 22 -27.81 -1.08 36.79
CA CYS A 22 -27.77 -0.07 35.74
C CYS A 22 -28.33 1.26 36.24
N LEU A 23 -29.58 1.29 36.71
CA LEU A 23 -30.25 2.51 37.17
C LEU A 23 -29.55 3.15 38.38
N ASP A 24 -29.16 2.35 39.37
CA ASP A 24 -28.40 2.85 40.53
C ASP A 24 -27.11 3.56 40.08
N SER A 25 -26.38 2.97 39.12
CA SER A 25 -25.14 3.56 38.62
C SER A 25 -25.35 4.89 37.89
N VAL A 26 -26.43 5.00 37.12
CA VAL A 26 -26.79 6.23 36.41
C VAL A 26 -27.17 7.33 37.40
N LEU A 27 -28.02 7.01 38.38
CA LEU A 27 -28.44 7.96 39.41
C LEU A 27 -27.25 8.48 40.24
N VAL A 28 -26.31 7.59 40.60
CA VAL A 28 -25.07 7.99 41.29
C VAL A 28 -24.19 8.88 40.42
N ALA A 29 -24.10 8.59 39.11
CA ALA A 29 -23.26 9.37 38.20
C ALA A 29 -23.76 10.81 37.98
N ILE A 30 -25.09 11.00 37.91
CA ILE A 30 -25.69 12.32 37.72
C ILE A 30 -25.80 13.13 39.02
N ALA A 31 -25.98 12.46 40.18
CA ALA A 31 -26.20 13.15 41.47
C ALA A 31 -25.02 14.06 41.84
N ASN A 32 -23.81 13.74 41.38
CA ASN A 32 -22.61 14.53 41.64
C ASN A 32 -22.39 15.67 40.62
N GLN A 33 -23.31 15.92 39.69
CA GLN A 33 -23.15 16.85 38.55
C GLN A 33 -24.38 17.77 38.40
N SER A 34 -24.78 18.43 39.48
CA SER A 34 -26.01 19.24 39.55
C SER A 34 -26.04 20.46 38.63
N GLN A 35 -24.92 20.87 38.04
CA GLN A 35 -24.90 21.98 37.07
C GLN A 35 -25.50 21.63 35.70
N TYR A 36 -25.74 20.35 35.41
CA TYR A 36 -26.35 19.90 34.16
C TYR A 36 -27.77 19.36 34.41
N SER A 37 -28.64 19.51 33.43
CA SER A 37 -30.00 18.95 33.44
C SER A 37 -30.05 17.62 32.69
N TYR A 38 -30.79 16.66 33.24
CA TYR A 38 -30.86 15.28 32.74
C TYR A 38 -32.31 14.83 32.55
N GLU A 39 -32.50 13.89 31.64
CA GLU A 39 -33.65 13.00 31.64
C GLU A 39 -33.20 11.57 31.38
N ILE A 40 -33.93 10.61 31.94
CA ILE A 40 -33.72 9.18 31.73
C ILE A 40 -34.95 8.62 31.04
N LEU A 41 -34.78 8.16 29.80
CA LEU A 41 -35.81 7.56 28.98
C LEU A 41 -35.68 6.05 29.04
N ILE A 42 -36.61 5.40 29.74
CA ILE A 42 -36.69 3.94 29.77
C ILE A 42 -37.61 3.49 28.66
N ILE A 43 -37.08 2.71 27.73
CA ILE A 43 -37.85 2.20 26.58
C ILE A 43 -38.19 0.74 26.84
N ASP A 44 -39.46 0.47 27.18
CA ASP A 44 -39.97 -0.87 27.39
C ASP A 44 -40.30 -1.50 26.03
N ASP A 45 -39.43 -2.40 25.58
CA ASP A 45 -39.56 -3.12 24.30
C ASP A 45 -40.29 -4.48 24.47
N LEU A 46 -41.18 -4.55 25.47
CA LEU A 46 -42.08 -5.67 25.75
C LEU A 46 -41.37 -6.97 26.18
N GLY A 47 -40.51 -6.86 27.18
CA GLY A 47 -39.95 -8.03 27.87
C GLY A 47 -41.03 -8.86 28.60
N THR A 48 -40.72 -10.12 28.88
CA THR A 48 -41.61 -11.08 29.56
C THR A 48 -41.25 -11.30 31.03
N ASP A 49 -40.16 -10.72 31.53
CA ASP A 49 -39.72 -10.84 32.93
C ASP A 49 -40.20 -9.66 33.81
N LYS A 50 -39.72 -9.59 35.06
CA LYS A 50 -40.14 -8.52 36.00
C LYS A 50 -39.26 -7.28 35.93
N SER A 51 -38.56 -7.03 34.82
CA SER A 51 -37.72 -5.83 34.64
C SER A 51 -38.51 -4.55 34.89
N MET A 52 -39.66 -4.41 34.24
CA MET A 52 -40.46 -3.19 34.34
C MET A 52 -41.07 -2.97 35.73
N GLN A 53 -41.36 -4.02 36.49
CA GLN A 53 -41.78 -3.88 37.89
C GLN A 53 -40.69 -3.21 38.76
N LYS A 54 -39.41 -3.47 38.45
CA LYS A 54 -38.30 -2.80 39.13
C LYS A 54 -38.16 -1.36 38.65
N VAL A 55 -38.24 -1.13 37.33
CA VAL A 55 -38.20 0.21 36.73
C VAL A 55 -39.28 1.12 37.30
N SER A 56 -40.54 0.67 37.39
CA SER A 56 -41.65 1.49 37.90
C SER A 56 -41.37 2.03 39.30
N LYS A 57 -40.75 1.24 40.19
CA LYS A 57 -40.36 1.70 41.53
C LYS A 57 -39.30 2.81 41.51
N PHE A 58 -38.43 2.84 40.50
CA PHE A 58 -37.48 3.95 40.31
C PHE A 58 -38.18 5.18 39.73
N ALA A 59 -39.05 4.99 38.74
CA ALA A 59 -39.82 6.08 38.14
C ALA A 59 -40.75 6.79 39.15
N GLU A 60 -41.41 6.04 40.03
CA GLU A 60 -42.20 6.57 41.15
C GLU A 60 -41.37 7.42 42.12
N LYS A 61 -40.10 7.04 42.36
CA LYS A 61 -39.19 7.79 43.23
C LYS A 61 -38.57 9.02 42.57
N HIS A 62 -38.48 9.01 41.24
CA HIS A 62 -37.84 10.06 40.44
C HIS A 62 -38.71 10.50 39.25
N PRO A 63 -39.97 10.94 39.48
CA PRO A 63 -40.96 11.14 38.41
C PRO A 63 -40.64 12.30 37.47
N SER A 64 -39.83 13.28 37.91
CA SER A 64 -39.35 14.38 37.06
C SER A 64 -38.14 14.02 36.21
N LEU A 65 -37.46 12.92 36.52
CA LEU A 65 -36.21 12.51 35.89
C LEU A 65 -36.39 11.27 34.99
N ILE A 66 -37.19 10.29 35.42
CA ILE A 66 -37.35 9.01 34.73
C ILE A 66 -38.70 8.97 34.02
N LYS A 67 -38.69 8.90 32.68
CA LYS A 67 -39.87 8.71 31.83
C LYS A 67 -39.85 7.30 31.24
N ILE A 68 -40.94 6.56 31.43
CA ILE A 68 -41.14 5.25 30.81
C ILE A 68 -41.92 5.45 29.50
N ILE A 69 -41.42 4.86 28.42
CA ILE A 69 -42.08 4.81 27.12
C ILE A 69 -42.25 3.35 26.76
N GLN A 70 -43.50 2.89 26.69
CA GLN A 70 -43.83 1.51 26.37
C GLN A 70 -44.18 1.37 24.89
N HIS A 71 -43.58 0.39 24.22
CA HIS A 71 -43.94 0.04 22.85
C HIS A 71 -45.23 -0.77 22.79
N THR A 72 -45.89 -0.75 21.63
CA THR A 72 -47.05 -1.60 21.33
C THR A 72 -46.65 -2.95 20.72
N GLU A 73 -45.43 -3.07 20.23
CA GLU A 73 -44.83 -4.30 19.69
C GLU A 73 -43.32 -4.29 19.95
N ASN A 74 -42.67 -5.46 19.99
CA ASN A 74 -41.21 -5.53 20.08
C ASN A 74 -40.57 -5.01 18.78
N LYS A 75 -39.75 -3.96 18.89
CA LYS A 75 -39.02 -3.33 17.79
C LYS A 75 -37.53 -3.69 17.76
N GLY A 76 -37.07 -4.42 18.77
CA GLY A 76 -35.66 -4.74 18.97
C GLY A 76 -34.84 -3.53 19.42
N LEU A 77 -33.56 -3.77 19.68
CA LEU A 77 -32.64 -2.78 20.26
C LEU A 77 -32.55 -1.48 19.45
N GLY A 78 -32.39 -1.58 18.13
CA GLY A 78 -32.36 -0.42 17.25
C GLY A 78 -33.65 0.40 17.29
N GLY A 79 -34.82 -0.26 17.27
CA GLY A 79 -36.11 0.42 17.35
C GLY A 79 -36.35 1.09 18.71
N ALA A 80 -35.92 0.45 19.81
CA ALA A 80 -35.97 1.06 21.13
C ALA A 80 -35.07 2.31 21.23
N ARG A 81 -33.86 2.26 20.67
CA ARG A 81 -32.97 3.43 20.59
C ARG A 81 -33.60 4.55 19.75
N ASN A 82 -34.24 4.24 18.63
CA ASN A 82 -34.94 5.22 17.80
C ASN A 82 -36.09 5.92 18.54
N THR A 83 -36.89 5.18 19.31
CA THR A 83 -37.92 5.78 20.16
C THR A 83 -37.31 6.73 21.19
N GLY A 84 -36.20 6.33 21.82
CA GLY A 84 -35.46 7.20 22.73
C GLY A 84 -34.91 8.46 22.05
N ILE A 85 -34.38 8.36 20.83
CA ILE A 85 -33.94 9.51 20.04
C ILE A 85 -35.09 10.47 19.79
N LYS A 86 -36.24 9.97 19.32
CA LYS A 86 -37.42 10.78 19.01
C LYS A 86 -37.95 11.53 20.23
N GLU A 87 -37.98 10.86 21.38
CA GLU A 87 -38.55 11.39 22.62
C GLU A 87 -37.55 12.24 23.43
N SER A 88 -36.25 12.18 23.10
CA SER A 88 -35.21 12.96 23.75
C SER A 88 -35.44 14.46 23.61
N LYS A 89 -35.10 15.22 24.65
CA LYS A 89 -35.07 16.69 24.71
C LYS A 89 -33.66 17.22 24.89
N GLY A 90 -32.71 16.35 25.22
CA GLY A 90 -31.31 16.66 25.47
C GLY A 90 -30.59 17.23 24.26
N GLN A 91 -29.66 18.16 24.50
CA GLN A 91 -28.67 18.55 23.49
C GLN A 91 -27.79 17.36 23.08
N PHE A 92 -27.52 16.46 24.02
CA PHE A 92 -26.79 15.21 23.82
C PHE A 92 -27.64 13.99 24.17
N ILE A 93 -27.30 12.85 23.57
CA ILE A 93 -27.90 11.55 23.83
C ILE A 93 -26.80 10.56 24.22
N GLN A 94 -27.04 9.79 25.28
CA GLN A 94 -26.25 8.60 25.60
C GLN A 94 -27.16 7.38 25.63
N PHE A 95 -26.71 6.28 25.01
CA PHE A 95 -27.33 4.98 25.15
C PHE A 95 -26.60 4.19 26.24
N ILE A 96 -27.36 3.53 27.11
CA ILE A 96 -26.82 2.60 28.11
C ILE A 96 -27.63 1.31 28.00
N ASP A 97 -26.94 0.19 27.76
CA ASP A 97 -27.60 -1.11 27.72
C ASP A 97 -28.00 -1.51 29.15
N SER A 98 -29.21 -2.04 29.30
CA SER A 98 -29.85 -2.18 30.62
C SER A 98 -29.29 -3.29 31.50
N ASP A 99 -28.34 -4.09 30.99
CA ASP A 99 -27.58 -5.11 31.70
C ASP A 99 -26.19 -4.66 32.17
N ASP A 100 -25.78 -3.47 31.76
CA ASP A 100 -24.48 -2.85 32.05
C ASP A 100 -24.57 -1.80 33.17
N TRP A 101 -23.44 -1.17 33.48
CA TRP A 101 -23.40 -0.04 34.42
C TRP A 101 -22.28 0.94 34.08
N ILE A 102 -22.38 2.15 34.60
CA ILE A 102 -21.38 3.21 34.40
C ILE A 102 -20.66 3.57 35.69
N HIS A 103 -19.47 4.15 35.54
CA HIS A 103 -18.67 4.64 36.66
C HIS A 103 -19.31 5.88 37.31
N PRO A 104 -19.26 6.04 38.66
CA PRO A 104 -19.81 7.21 39.37
C PRO A 104 -19.29 8.57 38.89
N ASN A 105 -18.08 8.62 38.35
CA ASN A 105 -17.45 9.85 37.81
C ASN A 105 -17.52 9.95 36.28
N CYS A 106 -18.41 9.18 35.62
CA CYS A 106 -18.61 9.20 34.17
C CYS A 106 -18.86 10.63 33.67
N TYR A 107 -19.91 11.28 34.18
CA TYR A 107 -20.30 12.61 33.72
C TYR A 107 -19.40 13.75 34.18
N LYS A 108 -18.72 13.59 35.32
CA LYS A 108 -17.79 14.59 35.87
C LYS A 108 -16.73 15.08 34.88
N ASN A 109 -16.29 14.20 33.98
CA ASN A 109 -15.23 14.53 33.01
C ASN A 109 -15.74 14.57 31.57
N LEU A 110 -16.88 13.96 31.27
CA LEU A 110 -17.40 13.88 29.90
C LEU A 110 -18.28 15.07 29.52
N LEU A 111 -19.10 15.59 30.44
CA LEU A 111 -20.03 16.67 30.11
C LEU A 111 -19.36 18.03 29.91
N PRO A 112 -18.34 18.42 30.71
CA PRO A 112 -17.59 19.64 30.41
C PRO A 112 -16.91 19.60 29.03
N GLU A 113 -16.42 18.44 28.61
CA GLU A 113 -15.81 18.28 27.28
C GLU A 113 -16.85 18.30 26.16
N ALA A 114 -18.05 17.74 26.39
CA ALA A 114 -19.18 17.81 25.48
C ALA A 114 -19.65 19.27 25.29
N GLU A 115 -19.75 20.02 26.38
CA GLU A 115 -20.11 21.45 26.39
C GLU A 115 -19.10 22.29 25.60
N LEU A 116 -17.80 22.03 25.78
CA LEU A 116 -16.73 22.70 25.01
C LEU A 116 -16.69 22.27 23.54
N ASN A 117 -17.20 21.08 23.20
CA ASN A 117 -17.14 20.52 21.85
C ASN A 117 -18.51 20.00 21.37
N PRO A 118 -19.52 20.88 21.22
CA PRO A 118 -20.92 20.46 21.06
C PRO A 118 -21.23 19.75 19.74
N LYS A 119 -20.30 19.79 18.78
CA LYS A 119 -20.43 19.12 17.48
C LYS A 119 -19.58 17.85 17.36
N LYS A 120 -18.92 17.41 18.43
CA LYS A 120 -18.05 16.23 18.44
C LYS A 120 -18.65 15.11 19.30
N ILE A 121 -18.51 13.87 18.83
CA ILE A 121 -18.90 12.69 19.59
C ILE A 121 -17.91 12.49 20.74
N GLN A 122 -18.42 12.33 21.96
CA GLN A 122 -17.57 11.94 23.09
C GLN A 122 -17.40 10.42 23.07
N VAL A 123 -16.16 9.94 23.13
CA VAL A 123 -15.85 8.51 23.13
C VAL A 123 -15.02 8.20 24.37
N PHE A 124 -15.42 7.18 25.13
CA PHE A 124 -14.74 6.80 26.36
C PHE A 124 -14.42 5.32 26.43
N GLY A 125 -13.45 4.98 27.28
CA GLY A 125 -13.03 3.62 27.50
C GLY A 125 -14.14 2.74 28.07
N LEU A 126 -14.07 1.46 27.73
CA LEU A 126 -14.98 0.41 28.17
C LEU A 126 -14.18 -0.71 28.84
N GLU A 127 -14.76 -1.34 29.86
CA GLU A 127 -14.24 -2.52 30.53
C GLU A 127 -15.25 -3.66 30.45
N ALA A 128 -14.84 -4.83 29.97
CA ALA A 128 -15.67 -6.03 30.03
C ALA A 128 -15.45 -6.77 31.36
N VAL A 129 -16.56 -7.11 32.01
CA VAL A 129 -16.59 -7.75 33.33
C VAL A 129 -17.38 -9.05 33.25
N LYS A 130 -16.79 -10.15 33.72
CA LYS A 130 -17.42 -11.47 33.83
C LYS A 130 -17.28 -11.98 35.26
N LYS A 131 -18.39 -12.32 35.89
CA LYS A 131 -18.51 -12.82 37.26
C LYS A 131 -17.80 -11.88 38.25
N GLY A 132 -18.00 -10.58 38.07
CA GLY A 132 -17.38 -9.53 38.88
C GLY A 132 -15.87 -9.32 38.65
N LYS A 133 -15.25 -10.07 37.73
CA LYS A 133 -13.83 -9.91 37.38
C LYS A 133 -13.69 -9.23 36.03
N LYS A 134 -12.78 -8.28 35.95
CA LYS A 134 -12.33 -7.72 34.67
C LYS A 134 -11.77 -8.84 33.79
N VAL A 135 -12.28 -8.96 32.57
CA VAL A 135 -11.80 -9.94 31.57
C VAL A 135 -11.15 -9.28 30.37
N TRP A 136 -11.52 -8.03 30.06
CA TRP A 136 -10.97 -7.28 28.93
C TRP A 136 -11.19 -5.79 29.15
N ASP A 137 -10.35 -4.95 28.56
CA ASP A 137 -10.60 -3.51 28.47
C ASP A 137 -10.15 -2.95 27.14
N PHE A 138 -10.84 -1.90 26.72
CA PHE A 138 -10.48 -1.11 25.57
C PHE A 138 -9.84 0.20 26.02
N LYS A 139 -8.57 0.39 25.66
CA LYS A 139 -7.85 1.64 25.94
C LYS A 139 -7.78 2.48 24.68
N LEU A 140 -8.47 3.62 24.72
CA LEU A 140 -8.34 4.63 23.68
C LEU A 140 -6.94 5.28 23.72
N PRO A 141 -6.43 5.76 22.57
CA PRO A 141 -5.19 6.54 22.54
C PRO A 141 -5.34 7.84 23.35
N LYS A 142 -4.22 8.37 23.84
CA LYS A 142 -4.19 9.56 24.71
C LYS A 142 -4.62 10.88 24.04
N ASN A 143 -4.93 10.87 22.74
CA ASN A 143 -5.31 12.06 21.98
C ASN A 143 -6.66 12.59 22.46
N LYS A 144 -6.76 13.90 22.70
CA LYS A 144 -7.97 14.49 23.29
C LYS A 144 -9.06 14.77 22.26
N VAL A 145 -8.71 15.27 21.08
CA VAL A 145 -9.66 15.70 20.03
C VAL A 145 -9.15 15.24 18.66
N ILE A 146 -10.01 14.62 17.86
CA ILE A 146 -9.71 14.11 16.52
C ILE A 146 -10.72 14.60 15.47
N SER A 147 -10.35 14.53 14.19
CA SER A 147 -11.23 14.78 13.05
C SER A 147 -12.15 13.57 12.77
N SER A 148 -13.17 13.78 11.93
CA SER A 148 -14.09 12.71 11.50
C SER A 148 -13.37 11.63 10.70
N ASP A 149 -12.49 12.02 9.76
CA ASP A 149 -11.68 11.07 8.99
C ASP A 149 -10.81 10.19 9.90
N LYS A 150 -10.16 10.80 10.91
CA LYS A 150 -9.34 10.03 11.84
C LYS A 150 -10.19 9.12 12.71
N ALA A 151 -11.40 9.54 13.08
CA ALA A 151 -12.32 8.69 13.83
C ALA A 151 -12.79 7.48 13.00
N LEU A 152 -13.12 7.68 11.72
CA LEU A 152 -13.47 6.61 10.79
C LEU A 152 -12.31 5.63 10.59
N ASP A 153 -11.10 6.13 10.38
CA ASP A 153 -9.88 5.33 10.29
C ASP A 153 -9.68 4.46 11.54
N MET A 154 -9.84 5.06 12.73
CA MET A 154 -9.75 4.32 14.00
C MET A 154 -10.83 3.23 14.14
N LEU A 155 -12.05 3.46 13.65
CA LEU A 155 -13.09 2.41 13.62
C LEU A 155 -12.71 1.26 12.66
N CYS A 156 -12.08 1.58 11.53
CA CYS A 156 -11.65 0.57 10.55
C CYS A 156 -10.42 -0.22 11.01
N ARG A 157 -9.62 0.34 11.92
CA ARG A 157 -8.41 -0.31 12.46
C ARG A 157 -8.67 -1.04 13.78
N ASP A 158 -9.93 -1.16 14.20
CA ASP A 158 -10.33 -1.66 15.53
C ASP A 158 -9.65 -0.90 16.70
N GLU A 159 -9.16 0.32 16.46
CA GLU A 159 -8.61 1.26 17.45
C GLU A 159 -9.70 2.04 18.19
N MET A 160 -10.95 1.91 17.72
CA MET A 160 -12.16 2.37 18.40
C MET A 160 -13.29 1.34 18.24
N ILE A 161 -14.02 1.06 19.32
CA ILE A 161 -15.18 0.16 19.27
C ILE A 161 -16.32 0.81 18.49
N VAL A 162 -16.91 0.05 17.57
CA VAL A 162 -18.14 0.41 16.85
C VAL A 162 -19.34 0.02 17.72
N SER A 163 -19.72 0.89 18.65
CA SER A 163 -20.87 0.69 19.54
C SER A 163 -21.50 2.01 19.97
N ALA A 164 -22.80 2.02 20.25
CA ALA A 164 -23.48 3.19 20.80
C ALA A 164 -23.17 3.46 22.29
N CYS A 165 -22.87 2.43 23.09
CA CYS A 165 -22.96 2.52 24.55
C CYS A 165 -21.80 3.27 25.23
N ASN A 166 -20.61 3.24 24.62
CA ASN A 166 -19.42 3.93 25.14
C ASN A 166 -19.26 5.36 24.57
N LYS A 167 -20.37 6.00 24.19
CA LYS A 167 -20.39 7.30 23.51
C LYS A 167 -21.49 8.22 24.02
N ILE A 168 -21.24 9.53 23.91
CA ILE A 168 -22.26 10.58 24.03
C ILE A 168 -22.31 11.32 22.70
N PHE A 169 -23.48 11.34 22.09
CA PHE A 169 -23.71 11.88 20.75
C PHE A 169 -24.40 13.25 20.83
N PRO A 170 -23.95 14.26 20.08
CA PRO A 170 -24.78 15.41 19.78
C PRO A 170 -26.10 14.99 19.13
N LYS A 171 -27.24 15.50 19.61
CA LYS A 171 -28.57 15.07 19.14
C LYS A 171 -28.78 15.32 17.64
N PHE A 172 -28.23 16.40 17.09
CA PHE A 172 -28.40 16.76 15.68
C PHE A 172 -27.89 15.67 14.72
N LEU A 173 -26.97 14.79 15.16
CA LEU A 173 -26.46 13.69 14.32
C LEU A 173 -27.55 12.69 13.95
N PHE A 174 -28.67 12.65 14.69
CA PHE A 174 -29.80 11.77 14.40
C PHE A 174 -30.89 12.43 13.53
N GLU A 175 -30.67 13.66 13.03
CA GLU A 175 -31.56 14.28 12.05
C GLU A 175 -31.41 13.57 10.70
N GLY A 176 -32.38 12.70 10.38
CA GLY A 176 -32.35 11.86 9.18
C GLY A 176 -31.55 10.55 9.33
N ASN A 177 -30.96 10.29 10.50
CA ASN A 177 -30.18 9.09 10.79
C ASN A 177 -30.83 8.29 11.94
N SER A 178 -31.06 7.00 11.72
CA SER A 178 -31.74 6.11 12.69
C SER A 178 -31.15 4.72 12.66
N PHE A 179 -31.20 4.01 13.80
CA PHE A 179 -30.81 2.60 13.86
C PHE A 179 -31.78 1.76 13.03
N ARG A 180 -31.30 0.66 12.45
CA ARG A 180 -32.19 -0.31 11.81
C ARG A 180 -32.92 -1.12 12.87
N GLU A 181 -34.24 -1.20 12.76
CA GLU A 181 -35.04 -2.01 13.66
C GLU A 181 -34.82 -3.50 13.40
N LYS A 182 -34.82 -4.30 14.47
CA LYS A 182 -34.69 -5.78 14.42
C LYS A 182 -33.42 -6.34 13.73
N MET A 183 -32.36 -5.55 13.63
CA MET A 183 -31.03 -5.97 13.11
C MET A 183 -30.05 -6.24 14.26
N ILE A 184 -29.21 -7.29 14.16
CA ILE A 184 -28.22 -7.69 15.19
C ILE A 184 -26.93 -6.85 15.14
N TYR A 185 -26.71 -6.11 14.05
CA TYR A 185 -25.51 -5.30 13.81
C TYR A 185 -25.85 -3.83 13.54
N GLU A 186 -26.87 -3.30 14.21
CA GLU A 186 -27.35 -1.91 14.04
C GLU A 186 -26.27 -0.87 14.34
N ASP A 187 -25.36 -1.16 15.26
CA ASP A 187 -24.21 -0.31 15.54
C ASP A 187 -23.23 -0.27 14.35
N LEU A 188 -23.04 -1.40 13.65
CA LEU A 188 -22.13 -1.48 12.50
C LEU A 188 -22.64 -0.67 11.30
N ASP A 189 -23.96 -0.53 11.15
CA ASP A 189 -24.61 0.24 10.09
C ASP A 189 -24.58 1.74 10.37
N LEU A 190 -24.96 2.17 11.59
CA LEU A 190 -25.19 3.58 11.86
C LEU A 190 -23.96 4.34 12.38
N ILE A 191 -23.18 3.73 13.30
CA ILE A 191 -22.17 4.48 14.06
C ILE A 191 -21.12 5.13 13.16
N PRO A 192 -20.57 4.48 12.12
CA PRO A 192 -19.62 5.14 11.21
C PRO A 192 -20.24 6.36 10.50
N VAL A 193 -21.50 6.29 10.07
CA VAL A 193 -22.22 7.41 9.44
C VAL A 193 -22.31 8.61 10.40
N LEU A 194 -22.57 8.36 11.69
CA LEU A 194 -22.59 9.44 12.69
C LEU A 194 -21.22 10.09 12.87
N PHE A 195 -20.12 9.34 12.78
CA PHE A 195 -18.78 9.92 12.81
C PHE A 195 -18.48 10.75 11.57
N GLU A 196 -18.85 10.28 10.38
CA GLU A 196 -18.70 11.06 9.14
C GLU A 196 -19.46 12.40 9.22
N ASN A 197 -20.70 12.37 9.74
CA ASN A 197 -21.55 13.55 9.89
C ASN A 197 -21.20 14.43 11.10
N SER A 198 -20.22 14.04 11.91
CA SER A 198 -19.76 14.83 13.05
C SER A 198 -18.65 15.82 12.67
N ASN A 199 -18.28 16.74 13.57
CA ASN A 199 -17.05 17.51 13.46
C ASN A 199 -15.84 16.76 14.06
N GLY A 200 -15.94 15.44 14.21
CA GLY A 200 -14.95 14.55 14.80
C GLY A 200 -15.31 14.12 16.21
N ALA A 201 -14.30 13.74 16.99
CA ALA A 201 -14.53 13.13 18.30
C ALA A 201 -13.60 13.67 19.39
N VAL A 202 -14.03 13.55 20.63
CA VAL A 202 -13.22 13.78 21.82
C VAL A 202 -13.00 12.43 22.50
N LEU A 203 -11.75 12.00 22.66
CA LEU A 203 -11.44 10.70 23.24
C LEU A 203 -11.06 10.85 24.73
N ASN A 204 -11.63 9.98 25.55
CA ASN A 204 -11.31 9.87 26.96
C ASN A 204 -10.84 8.45 27.29
N THR A 205 -9.56 8.32 27.67
CA THR A 205 -8.94 7.02 27.95
C THR A 205 -9.46 6.34 29.21
N LYS A 206 -10.22 7.04 30.08
CA LYS A 206 -10.77 6.46 31.29
C LYS A 206 -11.92 5.52 30.95
N ARG A 207 -12.00 4.43 31.71
CA ARG A 207 -13.05 3.42 31.58
C ARG A 207 -14.25 3.88 32.38
N TYR A 208 -15.29 4.30 31.69
CA TYR A 208 -16.53 4.75 32.33
C TYR A 208 -17.68 3.79 32.09
N TYR A 209 -17.57 2.90 31.11
CA TYR A 209 -18.58 1.91 30.81
C TYR A 209 -18.12 0.51 31.20
N PHE A 210 -18.97 -0.24 31.89
CA PHE A 210 -18.68 -1.61 32.31
C PHE A 210 -19.66 -2.58 31.64
N TYR A 211 -19.15 -3.29 30.64
CA TYR A 211 -19.88 -4.26 29.83
C TYR A 211 -19.93 -5.63 30.52
N ARG A 212 -21.13 -6.12 30.83
CA ARG A 212 -21.34 -7.40 31.50
C ARG A 212 -21.29 -8.56 30.52
N GLN A 213 -20.59 -9.63 30.89
CA GLN A 213 -20.42 -10.84 30.07
C GLN A 213 -20.94 -12.13 30.74
N ASP A 214 -21.90 -12.00 31.66
CA ASP A 214 -22.45 -13.11 32.47
C ASP A 214 -23.59 -13.89 31.80
N GLY A 215 -23.83 -13.69 30.49
CA GLY A 215 -24.89 -14.34 29.71
C GLY A 215 -24.56 -14.55 28.24
N VAL A 216 -25.57 -14.90 27.45
CA VAL A 216 -25.50 -15.05 25.99
C VAL A 216 -25.58 -13.66 25.36
N SER A 217 -24.58 -13.28 24.57
CA SER A 217 -24.56 -12.01 23.83
C SER A 217 -25.13 -12.21 22.43
N LEU A 218 -25.86 -11.21 21.95
CA LEU A 218 -26.39 -11.17 20.58
C LEU A 218 -25.30 -11.22 19.50
N THR A 219 -24.07 -10.77 19.78
CA THR A 219 -23.04 -10.55 18.75
C THR A 219 -21.76 -11.37 18.95
N ARG A 220 -21.58 -12.07 20.07
CA ARG A 220 -20.30 -12.73 20.41
C ARG A 220 -19.98 -14.00 19.62
N THR A 221 -21.00 -14.71 19.15
CA THR A 221 -20.84 -15.96 18.39
C THR A 221 -22.00 -16.05 17.41
N ALA A 222 -21.72 -15.64 16.18
CA ALA A 222 -22.66 -15.78 15.09
C ALA A 222 -22.64 -17.23 14.59
N THR A 223 -23.78 -17.90 14.71
CA THR A 223 -23.96 -19.30 14.29
C THR A 223 -25.22 -19.49 13.46
N SER A 224 -25.98 -18.43 13.19
CA SER A 224 -27.28 -18.51 12.50
C SER A 224 -27.33 -17.68 11.23
N ASP A 225 -28.20 -18.07 10.30
CA ASP A 225 -28.42 -17.37 9.03
C ASP A 225 -28.80 -15.91 9.20
N LYS A 226 -29.49 -15.56 10.30
CA LYS A 226 -29.83 -14.17 10.62
C LYS A 226 -28.58 -13.31 10.81
N HIS A 227 -27.52 -13.84 11.41
CA HIS A 227 -26.27 -13.08 11.55
C HIS A 227 -25.64 -12.82 10.18
N ILE A 228 -25.64 -13.81 9.30
CA ILE A 228 -25.10 -13.64 7.95
C ILE A 228 -25.91 -12.56 7.22
N GLN A 229 -27.23 -12.71 7.15
CA GLN A 229 -28.12 -11.77 6.47
C GLN A 229 -28.02 -10.34 7.00
N ASP A 230 -28.02 -10.17 8.33
CA ASP A 230 -27.89 -8.86 8.96
C ASP A 230 -26.49 -8.27 8.73
N GLY A 231 -25.44 -9.10 8.69
CA GLY A 231 -24.07 -8.67 8.41
C GLY A 231 -23.90 -8.13 6.98
N PHE A 232 -24.41 -8.86 5.98
CA PHE A 232 -24.48 -8.39 4.60
C PHE A 232 -25.29 -7.10 4.47
N SER A 233 -26.47 -7.05 5.11
CA SER A 233 -27.33 -5.87 5.10
C SER A 233 -26.64 -4.65 5.71
N ALA A 234 -25.98 -4.81 6.85
CA ALA A 234 -25.23 -3.74 7.52
C ALA A 234 -24.11 -3.20 6.63
N THR A 235 -23.30 -4.08 6.01
CA THR A 235 -22.22 -3.68 5.11
C THR A 235 -22.75 -2.92 3.89
N LYS A 236 -23.80 -3.43 3.24
CA LYS A 236 -24.39 -2.82 2.04
C LYS A 236 -25.06 -1.48 2.32
N ASN A 237 -25.75 -1.36 3.46
CA ASN A 237 -26.37 -0.11 3.86
C ASN A 237 -25.32 0.96 4.17
N LEU A 238 -24.25 0.56 4.88
CA LEU A 238 -23.18 1.47 5.22
C LEU A 238 -22.44 1.96 3.98
N TRP A 239 -22.14 1.07 3.02
CA TRP A 239 -21.56 1.43 1.73
C TRP A 239 -22.35 2.54 1.02
N LYS A 240 -23.68 2.47 1.07
CA LYS A 240 -24.58 3.47 0.46
C LYS A 240 -24.67 4.78 1.25
N SER A 241 -24.41 4.74 2.56
CA SER A 241 -24.64 5.86 3.47
C SER A 241 -23.39 6.73 3.69
N LEU A 242 -22.19 6.16 3.53
CA LEU A 242 -20.95 6.91 3.59
C LEU A 242 -20.77 7.77 2.33
N ASN A 243 -20.17 8.95 2.49
CA ASN A 243 -19.85 9.87 1.40
C ASN A 243 -18.39 9.72 0.95
N SER A 244 -17.47 9.48 1.89
CA SER A 244 -16.05 9.32 1.59
C SER A 244 -15.77 7.97 0.91
N GLU A 245 -15.28 8.03 -0.33
CA GLU A 245 -14.93 6.82 -1.11
C GLU A 245 -13.87 5.97 -0.42
N ARG A 246 -12.87 6.62 0.21
CA ARG A 246 -11.86 5.90 1.00
C ARG A 246 -12.46 5.26 2.25
N ALA A 247 -13.41 5.93 2.90
CA ALA A 247 -14.09 5.34 4.06
C ALA A 247 -14.97 4.15 3.66
N LYS A 248 -15.66 4.22 2.50
CA LYS A 248 -16.43 3.11 1.94
C LYS A 248 -15.55 1.87 1.75
N GLY A 249 -14.42 2.00 1.06
CA GLY A 249 -13.47 0.92 0.83
C GLY A 249 -12.90 0.35 2.14
N ASN A 250 -12.45 1.23 3.04
CA ASN A 250 -11.90 0.82 4.33
C ASN A 250 -12.88 0.02 5.19
N VAL A 251 -14.12 0.52 5.33
CA VAL A 251 -15.10 -0.17 6.18
C VAL A 251 -15.55 -1.46 5.53
N LEU A 252 -15.77 -1.49 4.21
CA LEU A 252 -16.14 -2.70 3.50
C LEU A 252 -15.14 -3.84 3.76
N LEU A 253 -13.86 -3.57 3.55
CA LEU A 253 -12.78 -4.54 3.76
C LEU A 253 -12.65 -4.95 5.23
N ASN A 254 -12.67 -3.98 6.16
CA ASN A 254 -12.63 -4.27 7.59
C ASN A 254 -13.78 -5.18 8.02
N ARG A 255 -15.01 -4.91 7.53
CA ARG A 255 -16.21 -5.67 7.90
C ARG A 255 -16.18 -7.08 7.37
N TRP A 256 -15.80 -7.27 6.10
CA TRP A 256 -15.62 -8.61 5.57
C TRP A 256 -14.56 -9.39 6.34
N ALA A 257 -13.41 -8.77 6.58
CA ALA A 257 -12.36 -9.37 7.39
C ALA A 257 -12.83 -9.71 8.81
N TYR A 258 -13.62 -8.82 9.45
CA TYR A 258 -14.22 -9.05 10.77
C TYR A 258 -15.18 -10.24 10.75
N PHE A 259 -16.11 -10.29 9.80
CA PHE A 259 -17.11 -11.35 9.72
C PHE A 259 -16.47 -12.71 9.45
N LEU A 260 -15.53 -12.79 8.50
CA LEU A 260 -14.80 -14.02 8.20
C LEU A 260 -14.03 -14.57 9.41
N ARG A 261 -13.49 -13.69 10.29
CA ARG A 261 -12.81 -14.10 11.53
C ARG A 261 -13.74 -14.47 12.69
N LYS A 262 -14.95 -13.90 12.73
CA LYS A 262 -15.88 -14.01 13.88
C LYS A 262 -16.96 -15.06 13.70
N TRP A 263 -17.37 -15.30 12.46
CA TRP A 263 -18.41 -16.26 12.14
C TRP A 263 -17.85 -17.68 12.26
N HIS A 264 -18.48 -18.49 13.13
CA HIS A 264 -18.07 -19.87 13.35
C HIS A 264 -18.94 -20.77 12.46
N LEU A 265 -18.67 -20.73 11.16
CA LEU A 265 -19.47 -21.37 10.11
C LEU A 265 -18.85 -22.70 9.66
N SER A 266 -19.72 -23.60 9.19
CA SER A 266 -19.28 -24.79 8.45
C SER A 266 -18.63 -24.41 7.11
N ALA A 267 -17.85 -25.31 6.52
CA ALA A 267 -17.24 -25.09 5.21
C ALA A 267 -18.30 -24.76 4.13
N THR A 268 -19.45 -25.42 4.14
CA THR A 268 -20.57 -25.13 3.22
C THR A 268 -21.11 -23.71 3.40
N GLN A 269 -21.39 -23.31 4.65
CA GLN A 269 -21.87 -21.95 4.93
C GLN A 269 -20.84 -20.87 4.59
N LEU A 270 -19.54 -21.15 4.79
CA LEU A 270 -18.46 -20.24 4.38
C LEU A 270 -18.42 -20.10 2.86
N THR A 271 -18.52 -21.20 2.11
CA THR A 271 -18.63 -21.16 0.65
C THR A 271 -19.80 -20.28 0.21
N ASP A 272 -21.00 -20.49 0.76
CA ASP A 272 -22.18 -19.66 0.45
C ASP A 272 -21.96 -18.17 0.76
N VAL A 273 -21.24 -17.85 1.84
CA VAL A 273 -20.87 -16.48 2.20
C VAL A 273 -19.91 -15.88 1.19
N LEU A 274 -18.86 -16.61 0.80
CA LEU A 274 -17.86 -16.12 -0.16
C LEU A 274 -18.48 -15.93 -1.56
N GLU A 275 -19.38 -16.82 -1.99
CA GLU A 275 -20.14 -16.66 -3.22
C GLU A 275 -21.03 -15.41 -3.21
N LYS A 276 -21.70 -15.11 -2.08
CA LYS A 276 -22.45 -13.86 -1.92
C LYS A 276 -21.54 -12.64 -1.95
N MET A 277 -20.35 -12.71 -1.35
CA MET A 277 -19.36 -11.63 -1.40
C MET A 277 -18.89 -11.37 -2.83
N ILE A 278 -18.67 -12.42 -3.64
CA ILE A 278 -18.35 -12.30 -5.08
C ILE A 278 -19.43 -11.48 -5.79
N LEU A 279 -20.70 -11.84 -5.62
CA LEU A 279 -21.83 -11.14 -6.24
C LEU A 279 -21.92 -9.67 -5.77
N GLU A 280 -21.60 -9.39 -4.52
CA GLU A 280 -21.57 -8.02 -4.03
C GLU A 280 -20.43 -7.20 -4.63
N PHE A 281 -19.21 -7.74 -4.69
CA PHE A 281 -18.09 -7.07 -5.34
C PHE A 281 -18.36 -6.76 -6.81
N GLN A 282 -19.02 -7.67 -7.53
CA GLN A 282 -19.45 -7.45 -8.91
C GLN A 282 -20.49 -6.33 -9.08
N SER A 283 -21.12 -5.88 -7.99
CA SER A 283 -22.19 -4.86 -8.00
C SER A 283 -21.75 -3.48 -7.49
N ILE A 284 -20.48 -3.33 -7.09
CA ILE A 284 -19.95 -2.10 -6.50
C ILE A 284 -18.66 -1.68 -7.21
N HIS A 285 -18.29 -0.42 -7.05
CA HIS A 285 -17.01 0.10 -7.55
C HIS A 285 -16.22 0.70 -6.39
N ILE A 286 -15.03 0.18 -6.12
CA ILE A 286 -14.18 0.59 -4.99
C ILE A 286 -13.09 1.52 -5.51
N GLN A 287 -13.22 2.82 -5.24
CA GLN A 287 -12.28 3.80 -5.78
C GLN A 287 -10.97 3.88 -5.00
N SER A 288 -11.00 3.68 -3.67
CA SER A 288 -9.80 3.73 -2.84
C SER A 288 -10.02 3.04 -1.49
N TYR A 289 -8.94 2.54 -0.91
CA TYR A 289 -8.88 2.05 0.46
C TYR A 289 -7.44 2.11 0.97
N ASP A 290 -7.27 1.94 2.27
CA ASP A 290 -5.97 1.91 2.92
C ASP A 290 -5.31 0.52 2.73
N PRO A 291 -4.04 0.44 2.32
CA PRO A 291 -3.30 -0.81 2.17
C PRO A 291 -3.41 -1.77 3.35
N ASP A 292 -3.48 -1.26 4.59
CA ASP A 292 -3.61 -2.09 5.78
C ASP A 292 -4.95 -2.84 5.82
N GLN A 293 -6.00 -2.28 5.22
CA GLN A 293 -7.31 -2.93 5.09
C GLN A 293 -7.28 -4.03 4.03
N GLY A 294 -6.59 -3.80 2.91
CA GLY A 294 -6.32 -4.83 1.91
C GLY A 294 -5.55 -6.01 2.51
N GLN A 295 -4.51 -5.72 3.29
CA GLN A 295 -3.73 -6.74 4.00
C GLN A 295 -4.56 -7.51 5.04
N LEU A 296 -5.40 -6.81 5.81
CA LEU A 296 -6.28 -7.44 6.79
C LEU A 296 -7.31 -8.37 6.13
N PHE A 297 -7.84 -7.96 4.97
CA PHE A 297 -8.76 -8.75 4.16
C PHE A 297 -8.08 -10.02 3.65
N LEU A 298 -6.92 -9.91 2.99
CA LEU A 298 -6.14 -11.05 2.50
C LEU A 298 -5.80 -12.04 3.61
N ARG A 299 -5.29 -11.55 4.74
CA ARG A 299 -4.97 -12.41 5.89
C ARG A 299 -6.18 -13.23 6.33
N SER A 300 -7.37 -12.61 6.33
CA SER A 300 -8.61 -13.27 6.73
C SER A 300 -9.08 -14.31 5.70
N LEU A 301 -8.71 -14.16 4.42
CA LEU A 301 -8.95 -15.19 3.39
C LEU A 301 -7.94 -16.34 3.51
N ASN A 302 -6.66 -16.05 3.74
CA ASN A 302 -5.62 -17.06 3.86
C ASN A 302 -5.87 -17.97 5.07
N ASP A 303 -6.42 -17.43 6.16
CA ASP A 303 -6.88 -18.20 7.33
C ASP A 303 -8.00 -19.23 7.00
N LEU A 304 -8.61 -19.14 5.80
CA LEU A 304 -9.67 -20.04 5.32
C LEU A 304 -9.20 -21.04 4.27
N GLU A 305 -7.98 -20.94 3.75
CA GLU A 305 -7.51 -21.76 2.62
C GLU A 305 -7.53 -23.28 2.90
N GLU A 306 -7.35 -23.68 4.15
CA GLU A 306 -7.44 -25.10 4.54
C GLU A 306 -8.88 -25.63 4.57
N LYS A 307 -9.88 -24.74 4.61
CA LYS A 307 -11.30 -25.09 4.80
C LYS A 307 -12.14 -24.95 3.53
N ILE A 308 -11.66 -24.18 2.56
CA ILE A 308 -12.43 -23.77 1.37
C ILE A 308 -11.63 -24.08 0.11
N PRO A 309 -12.29 -24.55 -0.98
CA PRO A 309 -11.63 -24.71 -2.27
C PRO A 309 -10.89 -23.44 -2.73
N LYS A 310 -9.62 -23.59 -3.12
CA LYS A 310 -8.80 -22.47 -3.64
C LYS A 310 -9.46 -21.73 -4.81
N SER A 311 -10.26 -22.42 -5.63
CA SER A 311 -10.99 -21.82 -6.75
C SER A 311 -11.95 -20.71 -6.31
N ILE A 312 -12.61 -20.85 -5.16
CA ILE A 312 -13.52 -19.83 -4.62
C ILE A 312 -12.74 -18.62 -4.13
N ILE A 313 -11.59 -18.84 -3.48
CA ILE A 313 -10.73 -17.76 -3.00
C ILE A 313 -10.16 -16.97 -4.19
N ILE A 314 -9.72 -17.66 -5.24
CA ILE A 314 -9.25 -17.04 -6.49
C ILE A 314 -10.39 -16.24 -7.14
N ALA A 315 -11.60 -16.80 -7.24
CA ALA A 315 -12.76 -16.09 -7.79
C ALA A 315 -13.15 -14.85 -6.96
N LEU A 316 -13.00 -14.89 -5.63
CA LEU A 316 -13.24 -13.75 -4.76
C LEU A 316 -12.18 -12.67 -4.94
N LYS A 317 -10.89 -13.03 -4.97
CA LYS A 317 -9.79 -12.10 -5.25
C LYS A 317 -10.00 -11.42 -6.61
N ARG A 318 -10.44 -12.18 -7.62
CA ARG A 318 -10.85 -11.65 -8.93
C ARG A 318 -11.96 -10.61 -8.80
N ALA A 319 -13.11 -10.99 -8.24
CA ALA A 319 -14.28 -10.12 -8.14
C ALA A 319 -13.95 -8.82 -7.40
N PHE A 320 -13.11 -8.90 -6.37
CA PHE A 320 -12.59 -7.75 -5.66
C PHE A 320 -11.75 -6.83 -6.57
N LEU A 321 -10.78 -7.37 -7.32
CA LEU A 321 -9.99 -6.58 -8.26
C LEU A 321 -10.84 -5.99 -9.40
N GLU A 322 -11.85 -6.71 -9.87
CA GLU A 322 -12.83 -6.18 -10.82
C GLU A 322 -13.55 -4.95 -10.23
N ALA A 323 -14.03 -5.04 -8.99
CA ALA A 323 -14.66 -3.92 -8.29
C ALA A 323 -13.75 -2.69 -8.17
N CYS A 324 -12.44 -2.90 -8.00
CA CYS A 324 -11.46 -1.82 -7.90
C CYS A 324 -11.12 -1.18 -9.25
N TYR A 325 -10.89 -1.99 -10.28
CA TYR A 325 -10.17 -1.55 -11.48
C TYR A 325 -10.96 -1.61 -12.77
N LEU A 326 -12.02 -2.40 -12.83
CA LEU A 326 -12.75 -2.68 -14.05
C LEU A 326 -14.17 -2.12 -13.99
N ASN A 327 -14.43 -1.16 -14.88
CA ASN A 327 -15.80 -0.69 -15.16
C ASN A 327 -16.51 -1.57 -16.21
N ASP A 328 -15.77 -2.49 -16.82
CA ASP A 328 -16.23 -3.40 -17.86
C ASP A 328 -15.69 -4.80 -17.56
N GLN A 329 -16.59 -5.73 -17.24
CA GLN A 329 -16.24 -7.10 -16.84
C GLN A 329 -15.69 -7.95 -17.99
N THR A 330 -15.72 -7.46 -19.25
CA THR A 330 -15.05 -8.14 -20.36
C THR A 330 -13.55 -7.90 -20.38
N LYS A 331 -13.03 -6.94 -19.61
CA LYS A 331 -11.60 -6.64 -19.54
C LYS A 331 -10.86 -7.61 -18.61
N LYS A 332 -9.57 -7.76 -18.88
CA LYS A 332 -8.66 -8.54 -18.02
C LYS A 332 -8.02 -7.64 -16.96
N ILE A 333 -7.55 -8.25 -15.87
CA ILE A 333 -6.74 -7.55 -14.88
C ILE A 333 -5.35 -7.27 -15.47
N PHE A 334 -4.76 -8.25 -16.16
CA PHE A 334 -3.44 -8.15 -16.77
C PHE A 334 -3.46 -8.42 -18.28
N SER A 335 -2.62 -7.72 -19.02
CA SER A 335 -2.14 -8.18 -20.33
C SER A 335 -0.68 -8.60 -20.19
N ILE A 336 -0.39 -9.86 -20.48
CA ILE A 336 0.95 -10.42 -20.53
C ILE A 336 1.43 -10.30 -21.97
N ILE A 337 2.44 -9.48 -22.23
CA ILE A 337 3.00 -9.25 -23.56
C ILE A 337 4.35 -9.96 -23.64
N SER A 338 4.50 -10.87 -24.60
CA SER A 338 5.74 -11.63 -24.79
C SER A 338 6.26 -11.47 -26.22
N PRO A 339 7.44 -10.85 -26.43
CA PRO A 339 8.09 -10.83 -27.73
C PRO A 339 8.68 -12.23 -28.04
N VAL A 340 8.54 -12.66 -29.29
CA VAL A 340 9.01 -13.96 -29.78
C VAL A 340 9.79 -13.75 -31.07
N TYR A 341 11.03 -14.24 -31.10
CA TYR A 341 11.87 -14.28 -32.29
C TYR A 341 12.77 -15.51 -32.23
N ASN A 342 12.60 -16.45 -33.16
CA ASN A 342 13.41 -17.66 -33.27
C ASN A 342 13.58 -18.41 -31.92
N ASN A 343 12.47 -18.70 -31.25
CA ASN A 343 12.44 -19.24 -29.91
C ASN A 343 11.58 -20.52 -29.77
N GLU A 344 11.55 -21.36 -30.81
CA GLU A 344 10.75 -22.60 -30.80
C GLU A 344 11.10 -23.54 -29.64
N ALA A 345 12.36 -23.54 -29.18
CA ALA A 345 12.87 -24.47 -28.17
C ALA A 345 12.42 -24.16 -26.74
N HIS A 346 12.04 -22.91 -26.42
CA HIS A 346 11.74 -22.48 -25.05
C HIS A 346 10.28 -22.08 -24.84
N LEU A 347 9.53 -21.82 -25.92
CA LEU A 347 8.17 -21.31 -25.84
C LEU A 347 7.20 -22.22 -25.05
N GLU A 348 7.31 -23.54 -25.18
CA GLU A 348 6.48 -24.47 -24.39
C GLU A 348 6.79 -24.39 -22.89
N ARG A 349 8.07 -24.25 -22.51
CA ARG A 349 8.48 -24.09 -21.11
C ARG A 349 7.90 -22.81 -20.52
N PHE A 350 7.97 -21.70 -21.26
CA PHE A 350 7.37 -20.44 -20.87
C PHE A 350 5.86 -20.60 -20.59
N ILE A 351 5.09 -21.15 -21.54
CA ILE A 351 3.64 -21.34 -21.37
C ILE A 351 3.32 -22.33 -20.23
N HIS A 352 4.09 -23.40 -20.06
CA HIS A 352 3.91 -24.33 -18.94
C HIS A 352 4.12 -23.69 -17.56
N SER A 353 4.92 -22.62 -17.46
CA SER A 353 5.09 -21.88 -16.21
C SER A 353 3.92 -20.97 -15.86
N ILE A 354 3.01 -20.73 -16.81
CA ILE A 354 1.84 -19.88 -16.58
C ILE A 354 0.73 -20.66 -15.85
N ASP A 355 0.31 -20.16 -14.70
CA ASP A 355 -0.75 -20.79 -13.91
C ASP A 355 -2.16 -20.45 -14.45
N PHE A 356 -2.69 -21.34 -15.28
CA PHE A 356 -4.03 -21.23 -15.85
C PHE A 356 -5.17 -21.37 -14.82
N ARG A 357 -4.92 -21.61 -13.52
CA ARG A 357 -5.94 -21.39 -12.48
C ARG A 357 -6.36 -19.92 -12.41
N PHE A 358 -5.48 -19.01 -12.81
CA PHE A 358 -5.71 -17.57 -12.92
C PHE A 358 -6.08 -17.13 -14.35
N LYS A 359 -6.42 -18.04 -15.27
CA LYS A 359 -6.71 -17.73 -16.69
C LYS A 359 -7.71 -16.61 -16.91
N ASP A 360 -8.66 -16.43 -16.00
CA ASP A 360 -9.64 -15.38 -16.15
C ASP A 360 -8.98 -14.00 -15.93
N PHE A 361 -7.93 -13.89 -15.09
CA PHE A 361 -7.28 -12.63 -14.69
C PHE A 361 -6.50 -11.98 -15.84
N PHE A 362 -6.02 -12.77 -16.79
CA PHE A 362 -5.10 -12.28 -17.81
C PHE A 362 -5.55 -12.61 -19.23
N GLU A 363 -4.94 -11.90 -20.17
CA GLU A 363 -4.76 -12.32 -21.57
C GLU A 363 -3.26 -12.39 -21.84
N ILE A 364 -2.85 -13.28 -22.75
CA ILE A 364 -1.46 -13.42 -23.19
C ILE A 364 -1.39 -12.98 -24.64
N ILE A 365 -0.48 -12.08 -24.97
CA ILE A 365 -0.26 -11.56 -26.32
C ILE A 365 1.16 -11.96 -26.72
N LEU A 366 1.24 -13.05 -27.49
CA LEU A 366 2.50 -13.50 -28.08
C LEU A 366 2.73 -12.74 -29.39
N VAL A 367 3.85 -12.04 -29.47
CA VAL A 367 4.17 -11.14 -30.59
C VAL A 367 5.36 -11.68 -31.35
N ASP A 368 5.12 -12.22 -32.53
CA ASP A 368 6.18 -12.64 -33.44
C ASP A 368 6.86 -11.44 -34.10
N ASP A 369 8.18 -11.34 -33.94
CA ASP A 369 9.04 -10.37 -34.63
C ASP A 369 9.56 -10.91 -35.97
N LEU A 370 8.69 -11.60 -36.72
CA LEU A 370 8.98 -12.27 -37.99
C LEU A 370 10.06 -13.36 -37.84
N SER A 371 9.76 -14.37 -37.01
CA SER A 371 10.61 -15.56 -36.84
C SER A 371 10.79 -16.33 -38.15
N GLU A 372 11.96 -16.93 -38.30
CA GLU A 372 12.36 -17.74 -39.45
C GLU A 372 12.33 -19.25 -39.14
N ASP A 373 12.13 -19.62 -37.87
CA ASP A 373 11.94 -21.00 -37.39
C ASP A 373 10.43 -21.34 -37.21
N GLN A 374 10.11 -22.42 -36.49
CA GLN A 374 8.71 -22.83 -36.26
C GLN A 374 8.02 -22.08 -35.11
N SER A 375 8.61 -21.02 -34.56
CA SER A 375 8.03 -20.27 -33.44
C SER A 375 6.60 -19.80 -33.74
N PHE A 376 6.38 -19.20 -34.92
CA PHE A 376 5.06 -18.68 -35.29
C PHE A 376 3.99 -19.77 -35.43
N GLU A 377 4.35 -20.94 -35.95
CA GLU A 377 3.45 -22.08 -36.03
C GLU A 377 3.15 -22.65 -34.63
N LEU A 378 4.17 -22.80 -33.79
CA LEU A 378 4.02 -23.28 -32.42
C LEU A 378 3.13 -22.37 -31.57
N MET A 379 3.29 -21.05 -31.69
CA MET A 379 2.40 -20.07 -31.06
C MET A 379 0.93 -20.27 -31.48
N LYS A 380 0.67 -20.49 -32.77
CA LYS A 380 -0.70 -20.76 -33.27
C LYS A 380 -1.25 -22.06 -32.70
N GLU A 381 -0.43 -23.09 -32.52
CA GLU A 381 -0.84 -24.33 -31.88
C GLU A 381 -1.18 -24.12 -30.40
N LEU A 382 -0.36 -23.36 -29.67
CA LEU A 382 -0.61 -23.00 -28.28
C LEU A 382 -1.91 -22.20 -28.13
N ALA A 383 -2.19 -21.24 -29.01
CA ALA A 383 -3.44 -20.48 -29.01
C ALA A 383 -4.70 -21.34 -29.31
N ARG A 384 -4.56 -22.43 -30.06
CA ARG A 384 -5.68 -23.39 -30.22
C ARG A 384 -5.96 -24.17 -28.93
N LYS A 385 -4.93 -24.41 -28.10
CA LYS A 385 -5.06 -25.12 -26.80
C LYS A 385 -5.52 -24.18 -25.68
N HIS A 386 -5.12 -22.91 -25.74
CA HIS A 386 -5.35 -21.90 -24.70
C HIS A 386 -6.03 -20.66 -25.30
N PRO A 387 -7.36 -20.52 -25.15
CA PRO A 387 -8.12 -19.37 -25.68
C PRO A 387 -7.69 -18.01 -25.12
N GLU A 388 -6.95 -18.00 -24.01
CA GLU A 388 -6.40 -16.79 -23.41
C GLU A 388 -5.17 -16.24 -24.17
N ILE A 389 -4.61 -17.02 -25.11
CA ILE A 389 -3.46 -16.64 -25.92
C ILE A 389 -3.93 -16.03 -27.24
N GLN A 390 -3.55 -14.77 -27.46
CA GLN A 390 -3.60 -14.08 -28.73
C GLN A 390 -2.22 -14.13 -29.39
N VAL A 391 -2.19 -14.52 -30.66
CA VAL A 391 -0.97 -14.49 -31.49
C VAL A 391 -1.08 -13.38 -32.49
N ILE A 392 -0.07 -12.51 -32.52
CA ILE A 392 0.05 -11.43 -33.50
C ILE A 392 1.45 -11.44 -34.08
N GLN A 393 1.58 -10.94 -35.31
CA GLN A 393 2.86 -10.81 -36.01
C GLN A 393 3.06 -9.34 -36.38
N VAL A 394 4.25 -8.81 -36.14
CA VAL A 394 4.57 -7.42 -36.48
C VAL A 394 4.58 -7.21 -38.00
N PRO A 395 4.23 -6.02 -38.51
CA PRO A 395 4.29 -5.74 -39.94
C PRO A 395 5.73 -5.58 -40.46
N GLU A 396 6.68 -5.24 -39.58
CA GLU A 396 8.10 -5.04 -39.88
C GLU A 396 8.93 -5.49 -38.68
N LYS A 397 10.11 -6.09 -38.91
CA LYS A 397 11.03 -6.48 -37.82
C LYS A 397 11.35 -5.23 -37.00
N GLY A 398 11.17 -5.26 -35.69
CA GLY A 398 11.40 -4.12 -34.80
C GLY A 398 12.25 -4.44 -33.57
N GLY A 399 12.71 -5.68 -33.44
CA GLY A 399 13.31 -6.21 -32.22
C GLY A 399 12.29 -6.34 -31.09
N ALA A 400 12.77 -6.76 -29.92
CA ALA A 400 11.93 -6.92 -28.73
C ALA A 400 11.16 -5.63 -28.36
N GLY A 401 11.77 -4.44 -28.54
CA GLY A 401 11.10 -3.15 -28.32
C GLY A 401 9.90 -2.94 -29.26
N GLY A 402 10.06 -3.21 -30.56
CA GLY A 402 8.99 -3.11 -31.54
C GLY A 402 7.86 -4.11 -31.29
N ALA A 403 8.20 -5.36 -30.97
CA ALA A 403 7.23 -6.40 -30.62
C ALA A 403 6.44 -6.04 -29.34
N ARG A 404 7.10 -5.57 -28.28
CA ARG A 404 6.44 -5.11 -27.04
C ARG A 404 5.46 -3.97 -27.30
N ASN A 405 5.86 -2.99 -28.12
CA ASN A 405 4.98 -1.88 -28.51
C ASN A 405 3.74 -2.36 -29.28
N PHE A 406 3.92 -3.27 -30.23
CA PHE A 406 2.81 -3.80 -31.02
C PHE A 406 1.86 -4.64 -30.17
N GLY A 407 2.38 -5.40 -29.20
CA GLY A 407 1.57 -6.08 -28.19
C GLY A 407 0.82 -5.10 -27.30
N LEU A 408 1.45 -4.00 -26.89
CA LEU A 408 0.84 -2.97 -26.04
C LEU A 408 -0.36 -2.30 -26.74
N GLU A 409 -0.33 -2.14 -28.07
CA GLU A 409 -1.49 -1.63 -28.83
C GLU A 409 -2.71 -2.55 -28.79
N LYS A 410 -2.51 -3.85 -28.50
CA LYS A 410 -3.60 -4.85 -28.40
C LYS A 410 -4.01 -5.14 -26.97
N ALA A 411 -3.21 -4.74 -25.99
CA ALA A 411 -3.47 -4.96 -24.57
C ALA A 411 -4.75 -4.28 -24.10
N THR A 412 -5.59 -5.01 -23.36
CA THR A 412 -6.84 -4.51 -22.78
C THR A 412 -6.83 -4.48 -21.26
N GLY A 413 -5.83 -5.14 -20.64
CA GLY A 413 -5.66 -5.29 -19.21
C GLY A 413 -5.45 -3.97 -18.49
N HIS A 414 -5.85 -3.91 -17.21
CA HIS A 414 -5.59 -2.74 -16.36
C HIS A 414 -4.10 -2.59 -16.04
N PHE A 415 -3.39 -3.72 -15.94
CA PHE A 415 -1.96 -3.80 -15.72
C PHE A 415 -1.29 -4.51 -16.90
N ILE A 416 -0.04 -4.14 -17.17
CA ILE A 416 0.82 -4.74 -18.18
C ILE A 416 1.94 -5.51 -17.50
N LEU A 417 2.17 -6.72 -17.98
CA LEU A 417 3.31 -7.57 -17.65
C LEU A 417 4.06 -7.83 -18.95
N PHE A 418 5.33 -7.46 -19.03
CA PHE A 418 6.20 -7.95 -20.09
C PHE A 418 6.85 -9.23 -19.59
N LEU A 419 6.82 -10.33 -20.33
CA LEU A 419 7.54 -11.56 -19.98
C LEU A 419 8.24 -12.08 -21.22
N ASP A 420 9.55 -12.32 -21.15
CA ASP A 420 10.29 -12.78 -22.32
C ASP A 420 10.08 -14.29 -22.51
N SER A 421 9.98 -14.74 -23.76
CA SER A 421 9.50 -16.08 -24.11
C SER A 421 10.52 -17.21 -23.91
N ASP A 422 11.78 -16.86 -23.67
CA ASP A 422 12.90 -17.76 -23.36
C ASP A 422 13.02 -18.06 -21.85
N ASP A 423 12.39 -17.24 -21.03
CA ASP A 423 12.37 -17.30 -19.58
C ASP A 423 11.12 -18.04 -19.02
N TRP A 424 10.99 -18.10 -17.70
CA TRP A 424 9.79 -18.61 -17.04
C TRP A 424 9.54 -17.96 -15.66
N VAL A 425 8.37 -18.21 -15.07
CA VAL A 425 7.98 -17.66 -13.76
C VAL A 425 7.89 -18.74 -12.68
N SER A 426 7.91 -18.35 -11.40
CA SER A 426 7.73 -19.27 -10.27
C SER A 426 6.28 -19.73 -10.11
N ASP A 427 6.08 -20.90 -9.46
CA ASP A 427 4.75 -21.47 -9.21
C ASP A 427 3.81 -20.55 -8.41
N ASP A 428 4.36 -19.65 -7.58
CA ASP A 428 3.62 -18.67 -6.77
C ASP A 428 3.48 -17.29 -7.43
N PHE A 429 3.95 -17.10 -8.67
CA PHE A 429 4.01 -15.81 -9.37
C PHE A 429 2.67 -15.06 -9.39
N PHE A 430 1.60 -15.72 -9.85
CA PHE A 430 0.28 -15.09 -9.98
C PHE A 430 -0.38 -14.81 -8.63
N GLU A 431 -0.21 -15.71 -7.67
CA GLU A 431 -0.74 -15.54 -6.31
C GLU A 431 -0.11 -14.32 -5.63
N GLU A 432 1.22 -14.20 -5.71
CA GLU A 432 1.96 -13.08 -5.12
C GLU A 432 1.66 -11.74 -5.81
N ILE A 433 1.51 -11.72 -7.13
CA ILE A 433 1.14 -10.49 -7.86
C ILE A 433 -0.28 -10.06 -7.50
N VAL A 434 -1.25 -10.97 -7.51
CA VAL A 434 -2.64 -10.67 -7.16
C VAL A 434 -2.74 -10.15 -5.74
N ASP A 435 -2.08 -10.82 -4.78
CA ASP A 435 -2.09 -10.39 -3.38
C ASP A 435 -1.39 -9.03 -3.22
N SER A 436 -0.27 -8.82 -3.91
CA SER A 436 0.43 -7.53 -3.88
C SER A 436 -0.44 -6.40 -4.42
N ILE A 437 -1.24 -6.61 -5.46
CA ILE A 437 -2.15 -5.57 -6.00
C ILE A 437 -3.30 -5.28 -5.05
N ILE A 438 -3.82 -6.30 -4.37
CA ILE A 438 -4.86 -6.13 -3.35
C ILE A 438 -4.32 -5.30 -2.18
N VAL A 439 -3.07 -5.50 -1.77
CA VAL A 439 -2.46 -4.67 -0.70
C VAL A 439 -2.08 -3.28 -1.22
N ASN A 440 -1.52 -3.19 -2.43
CA ASN A 440 -0.91 -1.97 -2.95
C ASN A 440 -1.77 -1.34 -4.04
N CYS A 441 -3.04 -1.07 -3.74
CA CYS A 441 -4.02 -0.67 -4.76
C CYS A 441 -3.77 0.69 -5.42
N ASP A 442 -3.01 1.54 -4.74
CA ASP A 442 -2.67 2.88 -5.22
C ASP A 442 -1.35 2.89 -6.03
N SER A 443 -0.71 1.73 -6.21
CA SER A 443 0.60 1.66 -6.84
C SER A 443 0.53 1.70 -8.37
N ASP A 444 1.38 2.54 -8.95
CA ASP A 444 1.57 2.67 -10.39
C ASP A 444 2.43 1.54 -10.94
N MET A 445 3.38 1.06 -10.13
CA MET A 445 4.24 -0.07 -10.47
C MET A 445 4.46 -0.99 -9.26
N ILE A 446 4.61 -2.29 -9.52
CA ILE A 446 5.03 -3.29 -8.54
C ILE A 446 6.25 -4.02 -9.10
N LEU A 447 7.37 -3.97 -8.40
CA LEU A 447 8.59 -4.69 -8.78
C LEU A 447 8.72 -5.98 -7.98
N TYR A 448 9.28 -7.00 -8.61
CA TYR A 448 9.62 -8.27 -7.96
C TYR A 448 11.06 -8.68 -8.27
N GLY A 449 11.58 -9.62 -7.48
CA GLY A 449 12.90 -10.17 -7.70
C GLY A 449 12.94 -11.21 -8.82
N PHE A 450 14.13 -11.71 -9.09
CA PHE A 450 14.39 -12.78 -10.05
C PHE A 450 15.59 -13.64 -9.67
N ASP A 451 15.61 -14.85 -10.21
CA ASP A 451 16.76 -15.76 -10.18
C ASP A 451 17.35 -15.90 -11.59
N VAL A 452 18.66 -15.99 -11.67
CA VAL A 452 19.40 -16.33 -12.88
C VAL A 452 19.64 -17.83 -12.88
N VAL A 453 19.20 -18.50 -13.93
CA VAL A 453 19.12 -19.96 -14.02
C VAL A 453 19.75 -20.47 -15.30
N ASP A 454 20.34 -21.67 -15.23
CA ASP A 454 20.89 -22.38 -16.39
C ASP A 454 19.86 -23.32 -17.04
N GLU A 455 20.31 -24.13 -18.02
CA GLU A 455 19.44 -25.09 -18.73
C GLU A 455 18.85 -26.15 -17.82
N GLN A 456 19.53 -26.49 -16.73
CA GLN A 456 19.08 -27.48 -15.76
C GLN A 456 18.15 -26.85 -14.71
N GLY A 457 17.98 -25.52 -14.74
CA GLY A 457 17.18 -24.76 -13.77
C GLY A 457 17.92 -24.46 -12.48
N GLU A 458 19.24 -24.69 -12.42
CA GLU A 458 20.05 -24.39 -11.25
C GLU A 458 20.28 -22.89 -11.13
N ILE A 459 20.14 -22.36 -9.92
CA ILE A 459 20.24 -20.92 -9.64
C ILE A 459 21.71 -20.53 -9.49
N SER A 460 22.22 -19.75 -10.44
CA SER A 460 23.58 -19.19 -10.38
C SER A 460 23.65 -17.88 -9.60
N TRP A 461 22.55 -17.10 -9.58
CA TRP A 461 22.45 -15.85 -8.85
C TRP A 461 20.99 -15.48 -8.55
N SER A 462 20.74 -14.73 -7.47
CA SER A 462 19.41 -14.26 -7.10
C SER A 462 19.43 -12.78 -6.74
N SER A 463 18.38 -12.04 -7.10
CA SER A 463 18.25 -10.60 -6.88
C SER A 463 17.94 -10.24 -5.42
N THR A 464 18.84 -10.61 -4.51
CA THR A 464 18.63 -10.49 -3.06
C THR A 464 18.72 -9.07 -2.52
N LYS A 465 19.26 -8.10 -3.29
CA LYS A 465 19.40 -6.70 -2.85
C LYS A 465 18.05 -6.06 -2.48
N ILE A 466 16.99 -6.38 -3.23
CA ILE A 466 15.61 -5.91 -2.98
C ILE A 466 15.08 -6.36 -1.60
N ASN A 467 15.56 -7.50 -1.09
CA ASN A 467 15.10 -8.07 0.17
C ASN A 467 15.51 -7.22 1.39
N ASN A 468 16.59 -6.43 1.25
CA ASN A 468 17.12 -5.57 2.30
C ASN A 468 16.40 -4.22 2.41
N LEU A 469 15.55 -3.89 1.44
CA LEU A 469 14.76 -2.67 1.46
C LEU A 469 13.67 -2.76 2.54
N PRO A 470 13.21 -1.66 3.16
CA PRO A 470 12.09 -1.73 4.10
C PRO A 470 10.77 -2.11 3.39
N PHE A 471 9.71 -2.46 4.14
CA PHE A 471 8.38 -2.67 3.56
C PHE A 471 7.58 -1.37 3.64
N PHE A 472 7.66 -0.54 2.59
CA PHE A 472 6.81 0.63 2.38
C PHE A 472 6.71 0.95 0.88
N ASN A 473 5.77 1.80 0.49
CA ASN A 473 5.68 2.30 -0.89
C ASN A 473 6.71 3.40 -1.14
N TYR A 474 7.40 3.30 -2.26
CA TYR A 474 8.45 4.21 -2.69
C TYR A 474 7.89 5.23 -3.67
N SER A 475 8.42 6.45 -3.65
CA SER A 475 8.20 7.35 -4.79
C SER A 475 9.01 6.88 -6.00
N GLY A 476 8.59 7.31 -7.19
CA GLY A 476 9.34 7.09 -8.41
C GLY A 476 10.80 7.53 -8.33
N GLU A 477 11.05 8.71 -7.76
CA GLU A 477 12.39 9.24 -7.51
C GLU A 477 13.25 8.33 -6.63
N GLN A 478 12.66 7.72 -5.58
CA GLN A 478 13.38 6.79 -4.72
C GLN A 478 13.76 5.52 -5.46
N VAL A 479 12.86 4.96 -6.26
CA VAL A 479 13.12 3.76 -7.08
C VAL A 479 14.17 4.07 -8.14
N PHE A 480 14.12 5.26 -8.71
CA PHE A 480 15.11 5.74 -9.65
C PHE A 480 16.51 5.85 -9.03
N SER A 481 16.61 6.36 -7.80
CA SER A 481 17.86 6.32 -7.03
C SER A 481 18.30 4.90 -6.67
N MET A 482 17.38 3.97 -6.45
CA MET A 482 17.74 2.56 -6.21
C MET A 482 18.25 1.86 -7.46
N PHE A 483 17.73 2.24 -8.63
CA PHE A 483 18.26 1.78 -9.91
C PHE A 483 19.71 2.23 -10.10
N LEU A 484 20.05 3.46 -9.72
CA LEU A 484 21.44 3.94 -9.71
C LEU A 484 22.37 3.17 -8.80
N ASP A 485 21.89 2.80 -7.62
CA ASP A 485 22.66 2.05 -6.65
C ASP A 485 22.73 0.55 -7.00
N GLU A 486 22.28 0.18 -8.20
CA GLU A 486 22.16 -1.20 -8.71
C GLU A 486 21.38 -2.13 -7.78
N ILE A 487 20.44 -1.56 -7.03
CA ILE A 487 19.52 -2.32 -6.17
C ILE A 487 18.38 -2.88 -7.01
N ILE A 488 17.96 -2.12 -8.02
CA ILE A 488 16.86 -2.43 -8.95
C ILE A 488 17.40 -2.40 -10.38
N ASN A 489 16.99 -3.35 -11.22
CA ASN A 489 17.37 -3.41 -12.62
C ASN A 489 16.33 -2.73 -13.54
N PRO A 490 16.75 -2.26 -14.73
CA PRO A 490 15.88 -1.58 -15.68
C PRO A 490 15.09 -2.55 -16.57
N SER A 491 15.14 -3.86 -16.34
CA SER A 491 14.49 -4.82 -17.25
C SER A 491 12.97 -4.70 -17.17
N PRO A 492 12.23 -4.86 -18.28
CA PRO A 492 10.78 -4.75 -18.28
C PRO A 492 10.09 -5.94 -17.58
N TRP A 493 10.76 -7.10 -17.52
CA TRP A 493 10.11 -8.37 -17.16
C TRP A 493 9.88 -8.64 -15.67
N ASN A 494 10.43 -7.81 -14.78
CA ASN A 494 10.20 -7.93 -13.32
C ASN A 494 9.26 -6.88 -12.74
N LYS A 495 8.26 -6.46 -13.52
CA LYS A 495 7.41 -5.31 -13.22
C LYS A 495 5.97 -5.57 -13.61
N VAL A 496 5.05 -5.33 -12.67
CA VAL A 496 3.64 -5.05 -12.95
C VAL A 496 3.53 -3.55 -13.19
N ILE A 497 3.03 -3.14 -14.35
CA ILE A 497 2.97 -1.71 -14.73
C ILE A 497 1.51 -1.33 -14.95
N LYS A 498 1.02 -0.29 -14.29
CA LYS A 498 -0.33 0.22 -14.53
C LYS A 498 -0.43 0.71 -15.97
N HIS A 499 -1.38 0.17 -16.73
CA HIS A 499 -1.51 0.42 -18.17
C HIS A 499 -1.71 1.91 -18.47
N SER A 500 -2.35 2.69 -17.56
CA SER A 500 -2.50 4.13 -17.75
C SER A 500 -1.19 4.90 -17.91
N LEU A 501 -0.06 4.40 -17.36
CA LEU A 501 1.26 5.00 -17.57
C LEU A 501 1.79 4.84 -19.00
N LEU A 502 1.23 3.90 -19.76
CA LEU A 502 1.69 3.51 -21.09
C LEU A 502 0.72 3.92 -22.21
N LYS A 503 -0.39 4.60 -21.87
CA LYS A 503 -1.46 4.94 -22.82
C LYS A 503 -1.06 6.00 -23.84
N ASP A 504 -0.20 6.94 -23.47
CA ASP A 504 0.31 7.94 -24.42
C ASP A 504 1.12 7.21 -25.51
N GLU A 505 0.85 7.54 -26.77
CA GLU A 505 1.54 6.96 -27.93
C GLU A 505 3.05 7.21 -27.93
N LYS A 506 3.52 8.22 -27.17
CA LYS A 506 4.93 8.50 -26.98
C LYS A 506 5.59 7.54 -25.99
N MET A 507 4.82 6.87 -25.13
CA MET A 507 5.31 5.94 -24.11
C MET A 507 5.61 4.57 -24.72
N ARG A 508 6.65 4.51 -25.54
CA ARG A 508 7.02 3.33 -26.31
C ARG A 508 8.51 3.02 -26.15
N PHE A 509 8.82 1.73 -26.22
CA PHE A 509 10.20 1.28 -26.34
C PHE A 509 10.77 1.74 -27.68
N PRO A 510 12.04 2.13 -27.77
CA PRO A 510 12.63 2.40 -29.07
C PRO A 510 12.76 1.10 -29.88
N LYS A 511 12.42 1.16 -31.17
CA LYS A 511 12.56 0.04 -32.11
C LYS A 511 14.01 -0.12 -32.55
N HIS A 512 14.44 -1.36 -32.83
CA HIS A 512 15.79 -1.69 -33.34
C HIS A 512 16.97 -1.34 -32.42
N ILE A 513 16.72 -1.05 -31.14
CA ILE A 513 17.75 -0.73 -30.15
C ILE A 513 17.93 -1.90 -29.19
N HIS A 514 19.17 -2.34 -28.95
CA HIS A 514 19.48 -3.41 -28.00
C HIS A 514 19.24 -2.99 -26.53
N HIS A 515 19.53 -1.74 -26.18
CA HIS A 515 19.39 -1.17 -24.83
C HIS A 515 18.04 -0.46 -24.61
N GLN A 516 16.97 -0.97 -25.24
CA GLN A 516 15.61 -0.41 -25.16
C GLN A 516 15.07 -0.31 -23.72
N ASP A 517 15.51 -1.18 -22.82
CA ASP A 517 15.17 -1.22 -21.40
C ASP A 517 15.63 0.05 -20.70
N LEU A 518 16.91 0.40 -20.92
CA LEU A 518 17.58 1.56 -20.34
C LEU A 518 17.00 2.87 -20.90
N ALA A 519 16.47 2.84 -22.11
CA ALA A 519 15.86 4.00 -22.75
C ALA A 519 14.48 4.36 -22.17
N PHE A 520 13.76 3.39 -21.60
CA PHE A 520 12.34 3.55 -21.29
C PHE A 520 11.98 3.31 -19.82
N ILE A 521 12.46 2.22 -19.22
CA ILE A 521 12.06 1.84 -17.86
C ILE A 521 12.50 2.85 -16.79
N PRO A 522 13.70 3.48 -16.85
CA PRO A 522 14.06 4.50 -15.88
C PRO A 522 13.13 5.73 -15.92
N TYR A 523 12.60 6.07 -17.10
CA TYR A 523 11.58 7.11 -17.22
C TYR A 523 10.28 6.72 -16.54
N LEU A 524 9.84 5.46 -16.67
CA LEU A 524 8.66 4.96 -15.94
C LEU A 524 8.82 5.06 -14.43
N PHE A 525 10.02 4.77 -13.89
CA PHE A 525 10.28 5.00 -12.47
C PHE A 525 10.06 6.46 -12.12
N HIS A 526 10.65 7.38 -12.88
CA HIS A 526 10.57 8.81 -12.59
C HIS A 526 9.14 9.36 -12.60
N ILE A 527 8.29 8.93 -13.54
CA ILE A 527 6.91 9.42 -13.64
C ILE A 527 5.92 8.70 -12.72
N SER A 528 6.33 7.63 -12.03
CA SER A 528 5.46 6.90 -11.10
C SER A 528 5.36 7.63 -9.78
N ASP A 529 4.14 7.84 -9.28
CA ASP A 529 3.93 8.46 -7.98
C ASP A 529 4.20 7.44 -6.86
N THR A 530 3.74 6.21 -7.06
CA THR A 530 3.81 5.15 -6.05
C THR A 530 4.30 3.84 -6.64
N VAL A 531 5.33 3.27 -6.02
CA VAL A 531 5.95 2.03 -6.43
C VAL A 531 6.08 1.06 -5.25
N SER A 532 5.59 -0.16 -5.41
CA SER A 532 5.66 -1.22 -4.39
C SER A 532 6.61 -2.34 -4.77
N LEU A 533 7.03 -3.15 -3.79
CA LEU A 533 8.00 -4.23 -3.98
C LEU A 533 7.45 -5.55 -3.45
N ILE A 534 7.63 -6.63 -4.21
CA ILE A 534 7.52 -8.01 -3.76
C ILE A 534 8.94 -8.55 -3.56
N LYS A 535 9.25 -8.98 -2.34
CA LYS A 535 10.59 -9.45 -1.96
C LYS A 535 10.76 -10.95 -2.18
N LYS A 536 10.40 -11.39 -3.39
CA LYS A 536 10.51 -12.77 -3.83
C LYS A 536 11.08 -12.83 -5.24
N PRO A 537 11.94 -13.81 -5.56
CA PRO A 537 12.44 -14.02 -6.91
C PRO A 537 11.40 -14.75 -7.77
N LEU A 538 10.39 -14.02 -8.24
CA LEU A 538 9.25 -14.58 -8.96
C LEU A 538 9.55 -14.87 -10.45
N TYR A 539 10.60 -14.27 -11.01
CA TYR A 539 11.01 -14.47 -12.40
C TYR A 539 12.28 -15.31 -12.50
N LYS A 540 12.38 -16.18 -13.50
CA LYS A 540 13.54 -17.05 -13.75
C LYS A 540 14.16 -16.66 -15.09
N TYR A 541 15.27 -15.93 -15.01
CA TYR A 541 16.03 -15.42 -16.14
C TYR A 541 17.03 -16.48 -16.62
N PHE A 542 16.77 -17.03 -17.80
CA PHE A 542 17.52 -18.12 -18.40
C PHE A 542 18.80 -17.62 -19.08
N ILE A 543 19.94 -18.25 -18.79
CA ILE A 543 21.20 -18.00 -19.49
C ILE A 543 21.61 -19.26 -20.25
N ASN A 544 21.86 -19.10 -21.55
CA ASN A 544 22.52 -20.11 -22.38
C ASN A 544 23.92 -19.65 -22.81
N ASP A 545 24.79 -20.62 -23.13
CA ASP A 545 26.16 -20.38 -23.60
C ASP A 545 26.23 -19.68 -24.99
N GLN A 546 25.09 -19.53 -25.68
CA GLN A 546 24.97 -18.90 -27.00
C GLN A 546 24.32 -17.51 -26.97
N GLY A 547 24.12 -16.91 -25.80
CA GLY A 547 23.37 -15.66 -25.66
C GLY A 547 23.89 -14.51 -26.53
N ILE A 548 22.96 -13.76 -27.12
CA ILE A 548 23.21 -12.55 -27.95
C ILE A 548 24.11 -11.53 -27.21
N THR A 549 24.09 -11.56 -25.87
CA THR A 549 24.88 -10.69 -24.99
C THR A 549 26.38 -10.98 -24.94
N GLN A 550 26.89 -12.02 -25.63
CA GLN A 550 28.33 -12.37 -25.62
C GLN A 550 29.16 -11.81 -26.79
N THR A 551 28.55 -11.19 -27.81
CA THR A 551 29.31 -10.58 -28.93
C THR A 551 29.11 -9.06 -28.98
N ALA A 552 30.07 -8.30 -28.45
CA ALA A 552 30.04 -6.85 -28.50
C ALA A 552 30.33 -6.33 -29.93
N THR A 553 29.34 -5.72 -30.59
CA THR A 553 29.50 -5.14 -31.94
C THR A 553 29.37 -3.61 -31.90
N GLN A 554 29.84 -2.90 -32.94
CA GLN A 554 29.67 -1.44 -33.04
C GLN A 554 28.20 -1.00 -32.93
N LYS A 555 27.25 -1.83 -33.38
CA LYS A 555 25.80 -1.58 -33.23
C LYS A 555 25.34 -1.48 -31.78
N HIS A 556 26.03 -2.16 -30.84
CA HIS A 556 25.72 -2.06 -29.41
C HIS A 556 26.11 -0.69 -28.83
N ILE A 557 27.23 -0.13 -29.30
CA ILE A 557 27.67 1.22 -28.93
C ILE A 557 26.69 2.27 -29.48
N ASP A 558 26.32 2.19 -30.76
CA ASP A 558 25.41 3.19 -31.35
C ASP A 558 24.02 3.14 -30.70
N SER A 559 23.57 1.94 -30.30
CA SER A 559 22.32 1.72 -29.56
C SER A 559 22.26 2.44 -28.21
N ILE A 560 23.42 2.70 -27.58
CA ILE A 560 23.50 3.40 -26.30
C ILE A 560 23.11 4.86 -26.46
N PHE A 561 23.68 5.57 -27.43
CA PHE A 561 23.38 6.98 -27.64
C PHE A 561 21.94 7.18 -28.11
N GLN A 562 21.44 6.29 -28.96
CA GLN A 562 20.04 6.28 -29.35
C GLN A 562 19.09 6.05 -28.16
N ALA A 563 19.48 5.22 -27.18
CA ALA A 563 18.73 5.03 -25.94
C ALA A 563 18.73 6.29 -25.06
N VAL A 564 19.84 7.02 -24.98
CA VAL A 564 19.93 8.32 -24.29
C VAL A 564 19.04 9.36 -24.98
N ASP A 565 19.14 9.50 -26.30
CA ASP A 565 18.33 10.44 -27.08
C ASP A 565 16.84 10.14 -26.96
N HIS A 566 16.44 8.86 -26.96
CA HIS A 566 15.07 8.46 -26.70
C HIS A 566 14.59 8.87 -25.32
N LEU A 567 15.41 8.63 -24.29
CA LEU A 567 15.10 9.04 -22.92
C LEU A 567 14.90 10.55 -22.83
N ILE A 568 15.77 11.34 -23.46
CA ILE A 568 15.68 12.80 -23.51
C ILE A 568 14.38 13.23 -24.19
N ASN A 569 14.04 12.63 -25.32
CA ASN A 569 12.80 12.96 -26.00
C ASN A 569 11.59 12.71 -25.09
N LEU A 570 11.51 11.57 -24.39
CA LEU A 570 10.41 11.29 -23.45
C LEU A 570 10.30 12.34 -22.35
N VAL A 571 11.46 12.73 -21.85
CA VAL A 571 11.69 13.69 -20.78
C VAL A 571 11.26 15.10 -21.23
N GLU A 572 11.76 15.63 -22.34
CA GLU A 572 11.35 16.95 -22.89
C GLU A 572 9.82 17.04 -23.09
N HIS A 573 9.19 15.95 -23.51
CA HIS A 573 7.73 15.90 -23.69
C HIS A 573 6.92 15.95 -22.40
N SER A 574 7.53 15.68 -21.23
CA SER A 574 6.83 15.65 -19.93
C SER A 574 6.63 17.04 -19.32
N GLY A 575 7.38 18.06 -19.78
CA GLY A 575 7.32 19.42 -19.26
C GLY A 575 7.96 19.65 -17.88
N LYS A 576 8.69 18.66 -17.33
CA LYS A 576 9.41 18.72 -16.05
C LYS A 576 10.93 18.97 -16.18
N GLU A 577 11.33 19.91 -17.04
CA GLU A 577 12.73 20.18 -17.44
C GLU A 577 13.75 20.27 -16.28
N SER A 578 13.37 20.73 -15.09
CA SER A 578 14.29 20.86 -13.94
C SER A 578 14.68 19.53 -13.25
N GLU A 579 13.91 18.45 -13.41
CA GLU A 579 14.21 17.13 -12.82
C GLU A 579 14.96 16.19 -13.80
N HIS A 580 15.10 16.64 -15.04
CA HIS A 580 15.46 15.87 -16.22
C HIS A 580 16.95 15.78 -16.50
N ASP A 581 17.69 16.81 -16.12
CA ASP A 581 19.14 16.84 -16.15
C ASP A 581 19.75 15.64 -15.43
N GLN A 582 19.19 15.26 -14.28
CA GLN A 582 19.69 14.14 -13.49
C GLN A 582 19.45 12.80 -14.19
N LEU A 583 18.33 12.64 -14.89
CA LEU A 583 18.00 11.46 -15.69
C LEU A 583 18.99 11.22 -16.82
N ILE A 584 19.27 12.28 -17.57
CA ILE A 584 20.19 12.27 -18.71
C ILE A 584 21.62 12.01 -18.22
N LYS A 585 22.04 12.74 -17.17
CA LYS A 585 23.35 12.57 -16.50
C LYS A 585 23.57 11.13 -16.05
N MET A 586 22.53 10.48 -15.55
CA MET A 586 22.62 9.12 -15.03
C MET A 586 22.57 8.03 -16.09
N ALA A 587 21.79 8.23 -17.16
CA ALA A 587 21.85 7.35 -18.32
C ALA A 587 23.30 7.29 -18.83
N LEU A 588 23.93 8.46 -19.03
CA LEU A 588 25.32 8.57 -19.46
C LEU A 588 26.32 7.87 -18.50
N LEU A 589 26.11 7.96 -17.18
CA LEU A 589 26.94 7.26 -16.18
C LEU A 589 26.80 5.74 -16.22
N ASN A 590 25.57 5.22 -16.33
CA ASN A 590 25.31 3.78 -16.39
C ASN A 590 25.82 3.16 -17.71
N PHE A 591 25.75 3.91 -18.80
CA PHE A 591 26.31 3.50 -20.08
C PHE A 591 27.83 3.38 -20.07
N ASN A 592 28.54 4.33 -19.44
CA ASN A 592 29.98 4.19 -19.25
C ASN A 592 30.32 2.95 -18.40
N TYR A 593 29.56 2.66 -17.34
CA TYR A 593 29.79 1.46 -16.54
C TYR A 593 29.63 0.18 -17.36
N ASN A 594 28.60 0.08 -18.19
CA ASN A 594 28.39 -1.04 -19.10
C ASN A 594 29.53 -1.19 -20.12
N LEU A 595 30.09 -0.08 -20.63
CA LEU A 595 31.30 -0.11 -21.45
C LEU A 595 32.47 -0.75 -20.69
N GLN A 596 32.69 -0.35 -19.44
CA GLN A 596 33.81 -0.83 -18.62
C GLN A 596 33.72 -2.33 -18.33
N LEU A 597 32.52 -2.85 -18.03
CA LEU A 597 32.30 -4.28 -17.83
C LEU A 597 32.60 -5.12 -19.07
N ARG A 598 32.50 -4.53 -20.26
CA ARG A 598 32.65 -5.22 -21.54
C ARG A 598 33.84 -4.72 -22.35
N LYS A 599 34.74 -3.94 -21.75
CA LYS A 599 35.88 -3.32 -22.46
C LYS A 599 36.73 -4.33 -23.22
N GLU A 600 36.87 -5.54 -22.69
CA GLU A 600 37.65 -6.63 -23.30
C GLU A 600 36.99 -7.19 -24.57
N ALA A 601 35.70 -6.91 -24.78
CA ALA A 601 34.95 -7.31 -25.97
C ALA A 601 34.99 -6.24 -27.08
N TYR A 602 35.59 -5.07 -26.86
CA TYR A 602 35.69 -3.98 -27.84
C TYR A 602 37.15 -3.74 -28.25
N SER A 603 37.37 -3.29 -29.49
CA SER A 603 38.68 -2.79 -29.89
C SER A 603 38.98 -1.42 -29.28
N ASP A 604 40.27 -1.08 -29.14
CA ASP A 604 40.71 0.21 -28.61
C ASP A 604 40.09 1.40 -29.35
N GLU A 605 39.95 1.31 -30.68
CA GLU A 605 39.35 2.36 -31.52
C GLU A 605 37.87 2.59 -31.18
N GLN A 606 37.11 1.52 -30.95
CA GLN A 606 35.70 1.59 -30.57
C GLN A 606 35.50 2.20 -29.18
N ILE A 607 36.38 1.87 -28.24
CA ILE A 607 36.38 2.45 -26.89
C ILE A 607 36.68 3.95 -26.96
N ILE A 608 37.63 4.38 -27.79
CA ILE A 608 37.98 5.78 -27.98
C ILE A 608 36.80 6.56 -28.57
N ASN A 609 36.23 6.08 -29.69
CA ASN A 609 35.08 6.73 -30.33
C ASN A 609 33.88 6.85 -29.38
N PHE A 610 33.57 5.81 -28.60
CA PHE A 610 32.52 5.87 -27.59
C PHE A 610 32.78 6.96 -26.54
N LYS A 611 34.02 7.07 -26.06
CA LYS A 611 34.38 8.07 -25.04
C LYS A 611 34.29 9.50 -25.58
N GLU A 612 34.68 9.73 -26.84
CA GLU A 612 34.53 11.04 -27.49
C GLU A 612 33.05 11.45 -27.57
N GLN A 613 32.19 10.54 -28.02
CA GLN A 613 30.75 10.76 -28.08
C GLN A 613 30.14 10.99 -26.69
N LEU A 614 30.61 10.29 -25.65
CA LEU A 614 30.19 10.48 -24.27
C LEU A 614 30.56 11.88 -23.74
N VAL A 615 31.76 12.36 -24.07
CA VAL A 615 32.22 13.71 -23.71
C VAL A 615 31.36 14.79 -24.37
N ASP A 616 31.02 14.61 -25.65
CA ASP A 616 30.15 15.57 -26.35
C ASP A 616 28.72 15.55 -25.80
N ALA A 617 28.21 14.39 -25.42
CA ALA A 617 26.95 14.29 -24.69
C ALA A 617 27.04 15.00 -23.31
N PHE A 618 28.13 14.83 -22.56
CA PHE A 618 28.33 15.53 -21.28
C PHE A 618 28.33 17.05 -21.43
N LYS A 619 28.94 17.58 -22.49
CA LYS A 619 28.90 19.02 -22.81
C LYS A 619 27.49 19.47 -23.17
N LYS A 620 26.81 18.72 -24.05
CA LYS A 620 25.45 19.04 -24.53
C LYS A 620 24.45 19.17 -23.38
N TYR A 621 24.59 18.37 -22.32
CA TYR A 621 23.67 18.31 -21.18
C TYR A 621 24.27 18.87 -19.87
N GLU A 622 25.29 19.73 -19.96
CA GLU A 622 25.88 20.46 -18.83
C GLU A 622 26.16 19.56 -17.60
N VAL A 623 26.76 18.39 -17.84
CA VAL A 623 27.05 17.41 -16.79
C VAL A 623 28.23 17.89 -15.96
N THR A 624 27.97 18.41 -14.76
CA THR A 624 29.03 18.92 -13.88
C THR A 624 29.74 17.81 -13.10
N VAL A 625 30.94 18.11 -12.61
CA VAL A 625 31.74 17.18 -11.80
C VAL A 625 31.08 16.84 -10.46
N GLU A 626 30.27 17.72 -9.88
CA GLU A 626 29.44 17.38 -8.70
C GLU A 626 28.48 16.22 -9.03
N HIS A 627 27.83 16.24 -10.19
CA HIS A 627 26.93 15.15 -10.62
C HIS A 627 27.68 13.81 -10.77
N ILE A 628 28.94 13.86 -11.22
CA ILE A 628 29.82 12.71 -11.34
C ILE A 628 30.26 12.20 -9.95
N ILE A 629 30.64 13.08 -9.04
CA ILE A 629 31.17 12.71 -7.71
C ILE A 629 30.09 12.20 -6.76
N TYR A 630 28.86 12.71 -6.83
CA TYR A 630 27.78 12.29 -5.93
C TYR A 630 27.20 10.90 -6.25
N ASN A 631 27.42 10.39 -7.46
CA ASN A 631 26.97 9.08 -7.90
C ASN A 631 28.09 8.02 -7.77
N PHE A 632 27.77 6.82 -7.27
CA PHE A 632 28.72 5.70 -7.16
C PHE A 632 29.47 5.44 -8.48
N HIS A 633 28.77 5.55 -9.62
CA HIS A 633 29.34 5.33 -10.94
C HIS A 633 30.21 6.47 -11.47
N GLY A 634 29.90 7.72 -11.15
CA GLY A 634 30.74 8.83 -11.60
C GLY A 634 32.09 8.88 -10.85
N ARG A 635 32.15 8.33 -9.63
CA ARG A 635 33.42 8.12 -8.90
C ARG A 635 34.31 7.04 -9.54
N GLN A 636 33.73 5.97 -10.10
CA GLN A 636 34.48 4.99 -10.91
C GLN A 636 34.85 5.54 -12.30
N LEU A 637 33.95 6.26 -12.96
CA LEU A 637 34.21 6.95 -14.23
C LEU A 637 35.43 7.89 -14.11
N PHE A 638 35.48 8.71 -13.06
CA PHE A 638 36.56 9.68 -12.87
C PHE A 638 37.91 9.01 -12.60
N SER A 639 37.93 7.92 -11.83
CA SER A 639 39.17 7.18 -11.55
C SER A 639 39.69 6.42 -12.78
N THR A 640 38.79 5.85 -13.59
CA THR A 640 39.16 5.11 -14.81
C THR A 640 39.60 6.03 -15.94
N LEU A 641 38.89 7.14 -16.19
CA LEU A 641 39.31 8.13 -17.19
C LEU A 641 40.70 8.66 -16.84
N LYS A 642 40.92 9.08 -15.58
CA LYS A 642 42.22 9.57 -15.14
C LYS A 642 43.36 8.56 -15.35
N PHE A 643 43.15 7.29 -14.99
CA PHE A 643 44.17 6.24 -15.13
C PHE A 643 44.54 5.92 -16.59
N GLU A 644 43.57 5.92 -17.52
CA GLU A 644 43.84 5.61 -18.93
C GLU A 644 44.45 6.79 -19.71
N PHE A 645 44.07 8.02 -19.40
CA PHE A 645 44.71 9.20 -19.99
C PHE A 645 46.17 9.32 -19.52
N ASP A 646 46.42 9.10 -18.22
CA ASP A 646 47.76 9.11 -17.63
C ASP A 646 48.66 7.98 -18.20
N SER A 647 48.11 6.79 -18.46
CA SER A 647 48.90 5.64 -18.93
C SER A 647 49.22 5.65 -20.44
N ARG A 648 48.53 6.47 -21.24
CA ARG A 648 48.75 6.58 -22.69
C ARG A 648 49.52 7.83 -23.11
N GLY A 649 49.97 8.66 -22.16
CA GLY A 649 50.73 9.89 -22.45
C GLY A 649 49.95 10.94 -23.26
N LEU A 650 48.62 10.79 -23.30
CA LEU A 650 47.72 11.77 -23.90
C LEU A 650 47.55 12.89 -22.88
N ASP A 651 48.06 14.08 -23.22
CA ASP A 651 47.96 15.25 -22.37
C ASP A 651 46.49 15.49 -22.03
N PHE A 652 46.23 15.83 -20.77
CA PHE A 652 44.92 16.06 -20.18
C PHE A 652 44.36 17.42 -20.66
N SER A 653 44.45 17.68 -21.97
CA SER A 653 44.10 18.92 -22.66
C SER A 653 42.89 18.78 -23.59
N LEU A 654 42.28 17.58 -23.66
CA LEU A 654 40.83 17.45 -23.94
C LEU A 654 39.95 18.02 -22.80
N SER A 655 40.59 18.66 -21.84
CA SER A 655 40.02 19.29 -20.67
C SER A 655 39.24 20.56 -20.95
N GLU A 656 39.15 21.11 -22.17
CA GLU A 656 38.32 22.32 -22.37
C GLU A 656 36.82 22.12 -22.02
N ALA A 657 36.32 20.88 -22.05
CA ALA A 657 34.97 20.53 -21.56
C ALA A 657 34.84 20.47 -20.03
N LEU A 658 35.93 20.06 -19.36
CA LEU A 658 36.03 19.88 -17.91
C LEU A 658 36.69 21.10 -17.22
N LEU A 659 37.31 22.01 -17.96
CA LEU A 659 38.02 23.22 -17.51
C LEU A 659 37.09 24.41 -17.28
N SER A 660 35.82 24.33 -17.66
CA SER A 660 34.81 25.20 -17.06
C SER A 660 34.64 24.92 -15.55
N VAL A 661 35.18 23.80 -15.05
CA VAL A 661 35.23 23.47 -13.64
C VAL A 661 36.63 23.79 -13.10
N ASN A 662 36.71 24.84 -12.30
CA ASN A 662 37.92 25.28 -11.64
C ASN A 662 38.40 24.17 -10.67
N ILE A 663 39.46 23.46 -11.05
CA ILE A 663 40.00 22.31 -10.31
C ILE A 663 40.44 22.70 -8.89
N ASP A 664 40.94 23.92 -8.69
CA ASP A 664 41.32 24.41 -7.36
C ASP A 664 40.09 24.68 -6.49
N GLN A 665 39.02 25.21 -7.10
CA GLN A 665 37.72 25.35 -6.44
C GLN A 665 37.10 23.99 -6.10
N LEU A 666 37.35 22.96 -6.93
CA LEU A 666 36.93 21.59 -6.69
C LEU A 666 37.65 20.94 -5.50
N ILE A 667 38.95 21.20 -5.38
CA ILE A 667 39.76 20.77 -4.24
C ILE A 667 39.31 21.48 -2.97
N GLU A 668 39.04 22.79 -3.02
CA GLU A 668 38.52 23.55 -1.89
C GLU A 668 37.12 23.13 -1.46
N GLN A 669 36.18 22.91 -2.40
CA GLN A 669 34.83 22.45 -2.11
C GLN A 669 34.82 21.03 -1.54
N PHE A 670 35.63 20.12 -2.10
CA PHE A 670 35.75 18.75 -1.60
C PHE A 670 36.40 18.72 -0.21
N ALA A 671 37.45 19.52 0.01
CA ALA A 671 38.04 19.69 1.33
C ALA A 671 37.05 20.31 2.33
N ALA A 672 36.22 21.27 1.91
CA ALA A 672 35.21 21.90 2.76
C ALA A 672 34.08 20.91 3.14
N ILE A 673 33.62 20.07 2.21
CA ILE A 673 32.62 19.02 2.46
C ILE A 673 33.18 17.96 3.40
N CYS A 674 34.41 17.49 3.17
CA CYS A 674 35.11 16.56 4.07
C CYS A 674 35.28 17.16 5.48
N SER A 675 35.67 18.45 5.59
CA SER A 675 35.82 19.15 6.87
C SER A 675 34.50 19.32 7.63
N GLN A 676 33.40 19.59 6.91
CA GLN A 676 32.06 19.64 7.49
C GLN A 676 31.58 18.26 7.98
N MET A 677 31.91 17.18 7.24
CA MET A 677 31.61 15.81 7.66
C MET A 677 32.38 15.42 8.94
N ASP A 678 33.65 15.82 9.08
CA ASP A 678 34.46 15.59 10.28
C ASP A 678 33.91 16.34 11.52
N LEU A 679 33.51 17.60 11.37
CA LEU A 679 32.89 18.39 12.45
C LEU A 679 31.55 17.79 12.93
N THR A 680 30.80 17.15 12.03
CA THR A 680 29.51 16.51 12.34
C THR A 680 29.69 15.15 13.02
N LEU A 681 30.79 14.44 12.74
CA LEU A 681 31.18 13.18 13.37
C LEU A 681 31.76 13.39 14.77
N ALA A 682 32.55 14.46 14.96
CA ALA A 682 33.11 14.83 16.27
C ALA A 682 32.03 15.26 17.29
N ASN A 683 30.98 15.96 16.85
CA ASN A 683 29.93 16.49 17.74
C ASN A 683 28.87 15.47 18.20
N ASN A 684 28.85 14.24 17.66
CA ASN A 684 27.80 13.23 17.95
C ASN A 684 28.25 12.00 18.75
N GLY A 685 29.41 12.07 19.43
CA GLY A 685 29.74 11.17 20.54
C GLY A 685 30.13 9.74 20.19
N SER A 686 30.73 9.48 19.01
CA SER A 686 31.43 8.21 18.75
C SER A 686 32.92 8.34 19.06
N PRO A 687 33.45 7.69 20.12
CA PRO A 687 34.87 7.66 20.39
C PRO A 687 35.51 6.57 19.54
N MET A 688 35.79 6.87 18.28
CA MET A 688 36.94 6.29 17.60
C MET A 688 37.77 7.47 17.10
N ALA A 689 38.81 7.77 17.86
CA ALA A 689 39.82 8.73 17.46
C ALA A 689 40.51 8.18 16.20
N TYR A 690 40.12 8.67 15.03
CA TYR A 690 41.01 8.70 13.89
C TYR A 690 41.96 9.87 14.14
N SER A 691 43.22 9.56 14.44
CA SER A 691 44.25 10.55 14.73
C SER A 691 44.47 11.48 13.53
N SER A 692 44.16 12.75 13.76
CA SER A 692 44.87 13.97 13.36
C SER A 692 45.53 14.08 11.97
N SER A 693 45.12 15.17 11.30
CA SER A 693 45.75 15.92 10.21
C SER A 693 45.90 15.23 8.86
N ILE A 694 45.03 15.62 7.94
CA ILE A 694 45.22 15.44 6.50
C ILE A 694 45.57 16.81 5.93
N GLU A 695 46.86 17.04 5.69
CA GLU A 695 47.30 18.03 4.69
C GLU A 695 47.21 17.35 3.32
N THR A 696 46.02 17.34 2.71
CA THR A 696 45.87 16.87 1.32
C THR A 696 46.27 17.98 0.37
N ASN A 697 47.54 18.01 -0.02
CA ASN A 697 48.02 18.91 -1.07
C ASN A 697 47.72 18.40 -2.49
N ASN A 698 47.01 17.27 -2.65
CA ASN A 698 46.53 16.83 -3.95
C ASN A 698 45.26 15.94 -3.85
N LEU A 699 44.47 15.93 -4.93
CA LEU A 699 43.22 15.18 -5.08
C LEU A 699 43.39 13.65 -4.95
N LYS A 700 44.58 13.11 -5.26
CA LYS A 700 44.87 11.67 -5.24
C LYS A 700 44.86 11.13 -3.81
N ASP A 701 45.44 11.86 -2.87
CA ASP A 701 45.52 11.47 -1.46
C ASP A 701 44.16 11.60 -0.74
N ALA A 702 43.35 12.61 -1.13
CA ALA A 702 42.01 12.80 -0.60
C ALA A 702 41.06 11.66 -1.02
N LEU A 703 41.14 11.24 -2.29
CA LEU A 703 40.37 10.12 -2.83
C LEU A 703 40.82 8.77 -2.24
N ALA A 704 42.13 8.57 -2.04
CA ALA A 704 42.67 7.36 -1.42
C ALA A 704 42.30 7.26 0.06
N TRP A 705 42.17 8.38 0.78
CA TRP A 705 41.67 8.39 2.15
C TRP A 705 40.17 8.06 2.20
N TYR A 706 39.35 8.74 1.39
CA TYR A 706 37.89 8.53 1.34
C TYR A 706 37.52 7.09 0.97
N SER A 707 38.20 6.50 -0.02
CA SER A 707 38.01 5.10 -0.42
C SER A 707 38.30 4.12 0.72
N ARG A 708 39.21 4.45 1.66
CA ARG A 708 39.56 3.61 2.82
C ARG A 708 38.60 3.78 3.99
N THR A 709 37.89 4.91 4.09
CA THR A 709 36.94 5.19 5.17
C THR A 709 35.50 4.80 4.82
N TYR A 710 35.14 4.79 3.53
CA TYR A 710 33.75 4.64 3.08
C TYR A 710 33.14 3.25 3.30
N ASP A 711 33.93 2.18 3.28
CA ASP A 711 33.48 0.83 3.64
C ASP A 711 32.94 0.73 5.09
N HIS A 712 33.18 1.76 5.91
CA HIS A 712 32.75 1.84 7.30
C HIS A 712 31.74 2.98 7.57
N LEU A 713 31.31 3.73 6.54
CA LEU A 713 30.39 4.85 6.70
C LEU A 713 28.90 4.43 6.62
N PRO A 714 27.99 5.05 7.40
CA PRO A 714 26.57 4.75 7.32
C PRO A 714 25.96 5.27 6.02
N LYS A 715 25.21 4.40 5.32
CA LYS A 715 24.50 4.70 4.08
C LYS A 715 23.37 5.73 4.33
N TRP A 716 23.36 6.81 3.55
CA TRP A 716 22.38 7.90 3.61
C TRP A 716 21.13 7.56 2.80
N TYR A 717 19.99 8.20 3.07
CA TYR A 717 18.80 8.14 2.19
C TYR A 717 18.20 9.53 2.01
N LEU A 718 17.60 9.77 0.84
CA LEU A 718 16.89 11.00 0.49
C LEU A 718 15.45 10.97 1.04
N LYS A 719 15.00 12.10 1.60
CA LYS A 719 13.58 12.39 1.83
C LYS A 719 13.05 13.33 0.76
N PRO A 720 11.73 13.36 0.51
CA PRO A 720 11.11 14.36 -0.36
C PRO A 720 11.46 15.77 0.14
N GLY A 721 12.08 16.58 -0.72
CA GLY A 721 12.57 17.92 -0.38
C GLY A 721 14.09 18.10 -0.29
N GLY A 722 14.90 17.13 -0.72
CA GLY A 722 16.32 17.36 -1.07
C GLY A 722 17.32 17.53 0.08
N VAL A 723 16.98 17.20 1.34
CA VAL A 723 17.92 17.32 2.48
C VAL A 723 18.37 15.95 3.01
N PHE A 724 19.68 15.69 2.98
CA PHE A 724 20.33 14.45 3.45
C PHE A 724 20.36 14.33 4.99
N ARG A 725 19.90 13.21 5.58
CA ARG A 725 20.14 12.87 7.01
C ARG A 725 20.37 11.37 7.27
N ARG A 726 21.18 11.07 8.29
CA ARG A 726 21.59 9.72 8.77
C ARG A 726 20.48 8.98 9.55
N LYS A 727 20.37 7.64 9.39
CA LYS A 727 19.53 6.75 10.22
C LYS A 727 20.22 6.47 11.58
N PRO A 728 19.52 6.54 12.74
CA PRO A 728 20.11 6.11 14.00
C PRO A 728 20.28 4.58 14.01
N PHE A 729 21.50 4.13 14.31
CA PHE A 729 21.82 2.71 14.54
C PHE A 729 21.20 2.29 15.89
N ASN A 730 20.05 1.61 15.87
CA ASN A 730 19.59 0.90 17.07
C ASN A 730 20.46 -0.35 17.25
N LYS A 731 21.24 -0.36 18.33
CA LYS A 731 22.10 -1.46 18.76
C LYS A 731 21.30 -2.77 18.83
N LEU A 732 21.55 -3.69 17.90
CA LEU A 732 21.34 -5.12 18.10
C LEU A 732 22.18 -5.54 19.31
N LYS A 733 21.53 -5.72 20.46
CA LYS A 733 22.13 -6.36 21.63
C LYS A 733 22.44 -7.81 21.25
N LYS A 734 23.72 -8.12 21.04
CA LYS A 734 24.25 -9.48 21.15
C LYS A 734 23.83 -10.05 22.51
N LYS A 735 22.97 -11.08 22.53
CA LYS A 735 22.87 -12.02 23.64
C LYS A 735 23.70 -13.23 23.25
N LYS A 736 24.83 -13.35 23.97
CA LYS A 736 25.81 -14.43 24.15
C LYS A 736 25.94 -15.45 23.03
#